data_AF-A0A8H8A2P4-F1
#
_entry.id   AF-A0A8H8A2P4-F1
#
_cell.length_a   1.000
_cell.length_b   1.000
_cell.length_c   1.000
_cell.angle_alpha   90.00
_cell.angle_beta   90.00
_cell.angle_gamma   90.00
#
_symmetry.space_group_name_H-M   'P 1'
#
loop_
_entity.id
_entity.type
_entity.pdbx_description
1 polymer ?
#
loop_
_entity_poly.entity_id
_entity_poly.type
_entity_poly.pdbx_seq_one_letter_code
_entity_poly.pdbx_strand_id
1 'polypeptide(L)'
;MVCDFFFPQPGGIELHIYQLSQKLLDRGHKVIIITHAYNNRTGIRYLCNGVKAYYVPFFRESTFPLIYSFFPLFRNIVIREEIDIIHGHASLSSFCHEAILHARTMGIRTCFTDHSLFGFADAVSIFTNKLLKFTLSDIDHVICVSHTGKENTVLRAALDPHMVSVIPNAIVAENFRPDPSKALKDTITIVVVSRLFYNKGIDLLIATIPRICSLYSNVKFIIAGSGPKAIDIEQMREKNMLQDRVEMLGSIRHEDVRNVMVRGHIYLHPSLTEAFGTVLVEAASCGLYVVCTRVGGVPEVLPPHMTIFSEPEEDDLVSATSRAIDALKEKRIRTDTFHNEIKNMYSWSDVAERTERVYDHICSADVHPLIDRLKKYYGCGMWAGKLFCFLVATDYLLLFVLRWILPDANIDKQIIMSHYSYDEEGHFFPFVLLTFLIIILIPTTFPFLHNKHKKEIIASCSCGFCKEQDKILREYRKRTIKNPRISKKAILVCIGWSLVVCILYQISKIKVKYKIWDPYEILGISMSASEKEIRKRYKKLSLKLHPDKVRFNTTQTRESAESLYVEITKAYKAVSLTDEDIRRNYIEYGHPDGKQDFSIGIALPKWIVETKNNYYVLGAYAIAFGFALPYYVGKWWYGNKLYTKDGIHTKSAEKFFKGIEEVMTPRKLELLISQSHEYKFLTGFEDELKNIEKKIILKDNKYQLHIQKDLSYRKAYLLLYAHLHRINLQSFKLKKEQISLLQLALMLQSGLLSICMIYGFLQPILYIMELSQAIVQAIPSNGSSLLQLPYISRKTAKEIIEKIGHPVTVQQFLEIPEEKRRVLLSSYSDEEYSLIINVASKIPILNIVDASFKVPGNDFISPESIVQFVFKARCIFLGEDVPEITKSDLEDETDDDNTEFLSKRKKKKDEKPVIPYAHTPFYPKKHRPKWWVFVVDIKHDRVVIPPISITSISKRVHTFRVSFQAPSQIGAHTFQIQVKSDTYIGTDLKRNIEFKVEEGVKLKNLSVGADNTIHKKEALRDQIKSSSNHQKTDKNTSNSFADQDDINTSDDSSLEDDYESNTAYDNSTTDSDATS
;
A
#
# COMPACT_ATOMS: atom_id res chain seq x y z
N MET A 1 -15.66 -28.48 0.46
CA MET A 1 -16.10 -27.11 0.81
C MET A 1 -14.99 -26.41 1.60
N VAL A 2 -14.63 -25.18 1.25
CA VAL A 2 -13.57 -24.40 1.92
C VAL A 2 -14.07 -22.99 2.25
N CYS A 3 -13.91 -22.56 3.50
CA CYS A 3 -14.31 -21.21 3.96
C CYS A 3 -13.58 -20.84 5.27
N ASP A 4 -13.28 -19.56 5.46
CA ASP A 4 -12.71 -19.02 6.72
C ASP A 4 -13.69 -19.14 7.89
N PHE A 5 -14.99 -19.09 7.57
CA PHE A 5 -16.09 -19.07 8.53
C PHE A 5 -16.85 -20.39 8.48
N PHE A 6 -16.92 -21.07 9.61
CA PHE A 6 -17.77 -22.24 9.79
C PHE A 6 -18.14 -22.40 11.28
N PHE A 7 -19.06 -23.31 11.60
CA PHE A 7 -19.50 -23.54 12.98
C PHE A 7 -18.31 -23.71 13.94
N PRO A 8 -18.28 -23.01 15.09
CA PRO A 8 -19.44 -22.52 15.84
C PRO A 8 -19.84 -21.07 15.57
N GLN A 9 -19.17 -20.35 14.68
CA GLN A 9 -19.57 -18.97 14.39
C GLN A 9 -20.92 -18.95 13.67
N PRO A 10 -21.93 -18.21 14.17
CA PRO A 10 -23.23 -18.13 13.54
C PRO A 10 -23.22 -17.12 12.38
N GLY A 11 -23.70 -17.53 11.21
CA GLY A 11 -23.88 -16.67 10.06
C GLY A 11 -24.58 -17.37 8.89
N GLY A 12 -24.94 -16.57 7.88
CA GLY A 12 -25.71 -17.06 6.73
C GLY A 12 -24.88 -17.95 5.77
N ILE A 13 -23.58 -17.70 5.67
CA ILE A 13 -22.68 -18.47 4.79
C ILE A 13 -22.42 -19.84 5.40
N GLU A 14 -22.20 -19.89 6.72
CA GLU A 14 -21.95 -21.10 7.50
C GLU A 14 -23.16 -22.03 7.46
N LEU A 15 -24.36 -21.47 7.62
CA LEU A 15 -25.61 -22.20 7.48
C LEU A 15 -25.80 -22.72 6.06
N HIS A 16 -25.51 -21.91 5.04
CA HIS A 16 -25.56 -22.33 3.64
C HIS A 16 -24.63 -23.52 3.37
N ILE A 17 -23.36 -23.42 3.78
CA ILE A 17 -22.37 -24.49 3.60
C ILE A 17 -22.86 -25.77 4.28
N TYR A 18 -23.39 -25.66 5.50
CA TYR A 18 -23.88 -26.82 6.25
C TYR A 18 -25.09 -27.48 5.58
N GLN A 19 -26.12 -26.71 5.22
CA GLN A 19 -27.35 -27.25 4.60
C GLN A 19 -27.08 -27.85 3.22
N LEU A 20 -26.27 -27.17 2.39
CA LEU A 20 -25.83 -27.70 1.10
C LEU A 20 -25.03 -28.99 1.28
N SER A 21 -24.11 -29.04 2.25
CA SER A 21 -23.32 -30.24 2.53
C SER A 21 -24.20 -31.42 2.95
N GLN A 22 -25.24 -31.20 3.75
CA GLN A 22 -26.18 -32.25 4.12
C GLN A 22 -26.95 -32.79 2.92
N LYS A 23 -27.45 -31.91 2.05
CA LYS A 23 -28.17 -32.36 0.84
C LYS A 23 -27.29 -33.05 -0.19
N LEU A 24 -26.01 -32.68 -0.26
CA LEU A 24 -25.05 -33.41 -1.09
C LEU A 24 -24.73 -34.80 -0.49
N LEU A 25 -24.62 -34.92 0.84
CA LEU A 25 -24.47 -36.22 1.52
C LEU A 25 -25.69 -37.13 1.31
N ASP A 26 -26.91 -36.58 1.42
CA ASP A 26 -28.16 -37.30 1.17
C ASP A 26 -28.21 -37.88 -0.27
N ARG A 27 -27.54 -37.21 -1.22
CA ARG A 27 -27.43 -37.62 -2.63
C ARG A 27 -26.26 -38.58 -2.89
N GLY A 28 -25.48 -38.95 -1.88
CA GLY A 28 -24.40 -39.93 -1.97
C GLY A 28 -22.99 -39.34 -2.16
N HIS A 29 -22.84 -38.02 -2.14
CA HIS A 29 -21.51 -37.37 -2.25
C HIS A 29 -20.77 -37.38 -0.92
N LYS A 30 -19.46 -37.66 -0.94
CA LYS A 30 -18.61 -37.51 0.25
C LYS A 30 -18.22 -36.05 0.45
N VAL A 31 -18.83 -35.37 1.41
CA VAL A 31 -18.56 -33.94 1.66
C VAL A 31 -17.60 -33.73 2.83
N ILE A 32 -16.56 -32.94 2.58
CA ILE A 32 -15.57 -32.51 3.57
C ILE A 32 -15.51 -30.99 3.62
N ILE A 33 -15.42 -30.47 4.85
CA ILE A 33 -15.30 -29.04 5.13
C ILE A 33 -13.90 -28.75 5.64
N ILE A 34 -13.23 -27.75 5.08
CA ILE A 34 -11.92 -27.27 5.55
C ILE A 34 -12.09 -25.82 5.98
N THR A 35 -11.71 -25.52 7.22
CA THR A 35 -11.88 -24.20 7.85
C THR A 35 -10.77 -23.91 8.87
N HIS A 36 -10.71 -22.68 9.37
CA HIS A 36 -9.73 -22.29 10.38
C HIS A 36 -10.00 -22.93 11.75
N ALA A 37 -8.94 -23.19 12.49
CA ALA A 37 -9.05 -23.53 13.89
C ALA A 37 -9.59 -22.33 14.70
N TYR A 38 -10.53 -22.62 15.59
CA TYR A 38 -10.99 -21.70 16.62
C TYR A 38 -10.39 -22.16 17.95
N ASN A 39 -10.19 -21.27 18.94
CA ASN A 39 -9.48 -21.55 20.20
C ASN A 39 -9.74 -22.95 20.78
N ASN A 40 -11.01 -23.39 20.84
CA ASN A 40 -11.41 -24.69 21.37
C ASN A 40 -11.68 -25.79 20.30
N ARG A 41 -11.58 -25.48 19.01
CA ARG A 41 -11.80 -26.41 17.89
C ARG A 41 -10.57 -26.47 16.97
N THR A 42 -9.79 -27.54 17.14
CA THR A 42 -8.61 -27.87 16.33
C THR A 42 -8.68 -29.31 15.83
N GLY A 43 -8.05 -29.57 14.68
CA GLY A 43 -7.95 -30.91 14.10
C GLY A 43 -9.21 -31.38 13.38
N ILE A 44 -9.41 -32.69 13.31
CA ILE A 44 -10.54 -33.31 12.59
C ILE A 44 -11.70 -33.52 13.56
N ARG A 45 -12.91 -33.16 13.13
CA ARG A 45 -14.15 -33.38 13.87
C ARG A 45 -15.25 -33.88 12.95
N TYR A 46 -16.15 -34.68 13.49
CA TYR A 46 -17.40 -35.05 12.84
C TYR A 46 -18.53 -34.27 13.49
N LEU A 47 -19.34 -33.62 12.66
CA LEU A 47 -20.56 -32.94 13.08
C LEU A 47 -21.72 -33.93 13.04
N CYS A 48 -22.85 -33.54 13.66
CA CYS A 48 -24.09 -34.29 13.56
C CYS A 48 -24.43 -34.54 12.08
N ASN A 49 -24.93 -35.74 11.77
CA ASN A 49 -25.24 -36.21 10.41
C ASN A 49 -24.02 -36.54 9.52
N GLY A 50 -22.83 -36.76 10.11
CA GLY A 50 -21.70 -37.40 9.42
C GLY A 50 -20.79 -36.47 8.61
N VAL A 51 -21.02 -35.16 8.65
CA VAL A 51 -20.15 -34.17 7.98
C VAL A 51 -18.79 -34.11 8.65
N LYS A 52 -17.72 -34.32 7.88
CA LYS A 52 -16.33 -34.26 8.36
C LYS A 52 -15.75 -32.86 8.16
N ALA A 53 -15.24 -32.26 9.23
CA ALA A 53 -14.64 -30.93 9.23
C ALA A 53 -13.17 -30.96 9.69
N TYR A 54 -12.30 -30.32 8.92
CA TYR A 54 -10.89 -30.06 9.22
C TYR A 54 -10.73 -28.64 9.75
N TYR A 55 -10.36 -28.51 11.01
CA TYR A 55 -10.02 -27.25 11.68
C TYR A 55 -8.49 -27.07 11.66
N VAL A 56 -8.04 -26.20 10.78
CA VAL A 56 -6.64 -26.06 10.38
C VAL A 56 -5.98 -24.90 11.16
N PRO A 57 -4.89 -25.15 11.93
CA PRO A 57 -4.26 -24.14 12.79
C PRO A 57 -3.35 -23.22 11.98
N PHE A 58 -3.89 -22.13 11.45
CA PHE A 58 -3.12 -21.13 10.69
C PHE A 58 -3.46 -19.71 11.11
N PHE A 59 -2.49 -18.81 10.94
CA PHE A 59 -2.60 -17.40 11.29
C PHE A 59 -3.61 -16.69 10.38
N ARG A 60 -4.46 -15.83 10.97
CA ARG A 60 -5.46 -15.02 10.26
C ARG A 60 -4.86 -13.90 9.41
N GLU A 61 -3.56 -13.66 9.52
CA GLU A 61 -2.85 -12.59 8.80
C GLU A 61 -2.15 -13.15 7.56
N SER A 62 -2.58 -12.70 6.37
CA SER A 62 -1.98 -13.13 5.10
C SER A 62 -0.84 -12.19 4.69
N THR A 63 0.42 -12.62 4.91
CA THR A 63 1.59 -12.02 4.25
C THR A 63 2.07 -12.91 3.10
N PHE A 64 2.85 -12.38 2.16
CA PHE A 64 3.30 -13.11 0.96
C PHE A 64 3.90 -14.51 1.22
N PRO A 65 4.73 -14.75 2.26
CA PRO A 65 5.22 -16.10 2.57
C PRO A 65 4.16 -17.01 3.23
N LEU A 66 3.16 -16.42 3.90
CA LEU A 66 2.12 -17.16 4.62
C LEU A 66 1.11 -17.82 3.67
N ILE A 67 0.88 -17.23 2.48
CA ILE A 67 0.00 -17.76 1.42
C ILE A 67 0.35 -19.21 1.06
N TYR A 68 1.64 -19.57 1.08
CA TYR A 68 2.09 -20.92 0.71
C TYR A 68 2.21 -21.89 1.89
N SER A 69 2.05 -21.39 3.11
CA SER A 69 2.26 -22.20 4.31
C SER A 69 1.13 -23.23 4.50
N PHE A 70 -0.07 -22.94 3.98
CA PHE A 70 -1.20 -23.86 3.99
C PHE A 70 -1.05 -25.01 2.98
N PHE A 71 -0.30 -24.81 1.89
CA PHE A 71 -0.21 -25.76 0.78
C PHE A 71 0.21 -27.19 1.17
N PRO A 72 1.23 -27.42 2.02
CA PRO A 72 1.64 -28.78 2.40
C PRO A 72 0.52 -29.54 3.12
N LEU A 73 -0.19 -28.87 4.04
CA LEU A 73 -1.30 -29.48 4.76
C LEU A 73 -2.50 -29.70 3.85
N PHE A 74 -2.81 -28.71 3.01
CA PHE A 74 -3.88 -28.80 2.03
C PHE A 74 -3.69 -29.99 1.07
N ARG A 75 -2.49 -30.12 0.50
CA ARG A 75 -2.11 -31.26 -0.34
C ARG A 75 -2.33 -32.60 0.36
N ASN A 76 -1.93 -32.70 1.63
CA ASN A 76 -2.13 -33.92 2.41
C ASN A 76 -3.61 -34.24 2.60
N ILE A 77 -4.46 -33.24 2.91
CA ILE A 77 -5.91 -33.44 3.05
C ILE A 77 -6.52 -33.92 1.74
N VAL A 78 -6.17 -33.24 0.65
CA VAL A 78 -6.70 -33.48 -0.70
C VAL A 78 -6.37 -34.89 -1.20
N ILE A 79 -5.10 -35.32 -1.07
CA ILE A 79 -4.66 -36.65 -1.51
C ILE A 79 -5.22 -37.74 -0.60
N ARG A 80 -5.20 -37.51 0.72
CA ARG A 80 -5.69 -38.49 1.69
C ARG A 80 -7.18 -38.78 1.56
N GLU A 81 -7.97 -37.76 1.25
CA GLU A 81 -9.42 -37.87 1.21
C GLU A 81 -9.99 -38.15 -0.18
N GLU A 82 -9.12 -38.18 -1.21
CA GLU A 82 -9.45 -38.35 -2.63
C GLU A 82 -10.46 -37.30 -3.10
N ILE A 83 -10.08 -36.03 -3.00
CA ILE A 83 -10.97 -34.91 -3.34
C ILE A 83 -10.95 -34.64 -4.85
N ASP A 84 -12.12 -34.77 -5.49
CA ASP A 84 -12.31 -34.48 -6.92
C ASP A 84 -12.62 -33.00 -7.21
N ILE A 85 -13.36 -32.34 -6.31
CA ILE A 85 -13.85 -30.97 -6.49
C ILE A 85 -13.62 -30.16 -5.22
N ILE A 86 -13.03 -28.97 -5.39
CA ILE A 86 -12.82 -28.00 -4.33
C ILE A 86 -13.75 -26.82 -4.57
N HIS A 87 -14.78 -26.74 -3.73
CA HIS A 87 -15.75 -25.66 -3.74
C HIS A 87 -15.44 -24.64 -2.63
N GLY A 88 -15.01 -23.45 -3.03
CA GLY A 88 -14.71 -22.33 -2.15
C GLY A 88 -15.90 -21.37 -1.95
N HIS A 89 -16.00 -20.77 -0.78
CA HIS A 89 -17.08 -19.83 -0.44
C HIS A 89 -16.53 -18.51 0.10
N ALA A 90 -17.27 -17.42 -0.20
CA ALA A 90 -17.04 -16.05 0.27
C ALA A 90 -15.86 -15.32 -0.40
N SER A 91 -16.16 -14.17 -1.01
CA SER A 91 -15.22 -13.35 -1.78
C SER A 91 -14.05 -12.75 -1.00
N LEU A 92 -14.14 -12.64 0.32
CA LEU A 92 -13.05 -12.14 1.17
C LEU A 92 -12.34 -13.24 1.97
N SER A 93 -12.69 -14.51 1.75
CA SER A 93 -12.02 -15.62 2.44
C SER A 93 -10.64 -15.86 1.84
N SER A 94 -9.58 -15.56 2.60
CA SER A 94 -8.21 -15.80 2.13
C SER A 94 -7.95 -17.29 1.95
N PHE A 95 -8.49 -18.12 2.84
CA PHE A 95 -8.36 -19.57 2.80
C PHE A 95 -9.05 -20.18 1.58
N CYS A 96 -10.20 -19.64 1.18
CA CYS A 96 -10.89 -20.02 -0.07
C CYS A 96 -10.01 -19.74 -1.29
N HIS A 97 -9.45 -18.54 -1.38
CA HIS A 97 -8.61 -18.12 -2.51
C HIS A 97 -7.31 -18.91 -2.60
N GLU A 98 -6.66 -19.18 -1.46
CA GLU A 98 -5.47 -20.03 -1.37
C GLU A 98 -5.78 -21.47 -1.78
N ALA A 99 -6.88 -22.05 -1.29
CA ALA A 99 -7.30 -23.39 -1.65
C ALA A 99 -7.60 -23.53 -3.16
N ILE A 100 -8.27 -22.55 -3.78
CA ILE A 100 -8.54 -22.55 -5.22
C ILE A 100 -7.22 -22.53 -6.00
N LEU A 101 -6.27 -21.66 -5.64
CA LEU A 101 -4.97 -21.58 -6.29
C LEU A 101 -4.23 -22.93 -6.23
N HIS A 102 -4.09 -23.50 -5.03
CA HIS A 102 -3.38 -24.75 -4.81
C HIS A 102 -4.08 -25.95 -5.47
N ALA A 103 -5.42 -25.99 -5.43
CA ALA A 103 -6.22 -27.02 -6.10
C ALA A 103 -5.93 -27.07 -7.59
N ARG A 104 -5.93 -25.90 -8.24
CA ARG A 104 -5.63 -25.78 -9.67
C ARG A 104 -4.19 -26.18 -9.97
N THR A 105 -3.23 -25.82 -9.13
CA THR A 105 -1.83 -26.27 -9.25
C THR A 105 -1.70 -27.79 -9.16
N MET A 106 -2.53 -28.45 -8.35
CA MET A 106 -2.61 -29.91 -8.25
C MET A 106 -3.42 -30.58 -9.37
N GLY A 107 -4.12 -29.81 -10.22
CA GLY A 107 -4.95 -30.32 -11.32
C GLY A 107 -6.37 -30.70 -10.92
N ILE A 108 -6.86 -30.20 -9.78
CA ILE A 108 -8.19 -30.50 -9.24
C ILE A 108 -9.19 -29.45 -9.71
N ARG A 109 -10.45 -29.87 -9.83
CA ARG A 109 -11.55 -29.00 -10.26
C ARG A 109 -11.95 -28.01 -9.17
N THR A 110 -12.24 -26.78 -9.56
CA THR A 110 -12.60 -25.71 -8.61
C THR A 110 -13.91 -25.03 -8.97
N CYS A 111 -14.73 -24.83 -7.94
CA CYS A 111 -15.97 -24.06 -7.99
C CYS A 111 -15.92 -22.97 -6.91
N PHE A 112 -16.53 -21.82 -7.15
CA PHE A 112 -16.60 -20.74 -6.17
C PHE A 112 -18.01 -20.20 -6.06
N THR A 113 -18.53 -20.08 -4.83
CA THR A 113 -19.81 -19.38 -4.59
C THR A 113 -19.57 -18.01 -3.96
N ASP A 114 -20.03 -16.96 -4.66
CA ASP A 114 -20.04 -15.60 -4.15
C ASP A 114 -21.33 -15.31 -3.37
N HIS A 115 -21.16 -14.97 -2.09
CA HIS A 115 -22.24 -14.63 -1.14
C HIS A 115 -22.32 -13.14 -0.85
N SER A 116 -21.43 -12.33 -1.42
CA SER A 116 -21.27 -10.92 -1.07
C SER A 116 -21.58 -10.01 -2.25
N LEU A 117 -22.10 -8.82 -1.96
CA LEU A 117 -22.25 -7.75 -2.93
C LEU A 117 -21.43 -6.55 -2.44
N PHE A 118 -20.44 -6.14 -3.24
CA PHE A 118 -19.53 -5.05 -2.89
C PHE A 118 -19.70 -3.89 -3.87
N GLY A 119 -19.65 -2.66 -3.34
CA GLY A 119 -19.59 -1.45 -4.15
C GLY A 119 -18.29 -1.34 -4.95
N PHE A 120 -18.26 -0.44 -5.94
CA PHE A 120 -17.10 -0.19 -6.82
C PHE A 120 -16.20 0.97 -6.37
N ALA A 121 -16.67 1.84 -5.47
CA ALA A 121 -16.08 3.15 -5.25
C ALA A 121 -14.88 3.18 -4.27
N ASP A 122 -14.75 2.21 -3.37
CA ASP A 122 -13.78 2.29 -2.28
C ASP A 122 -12.42 1.66 -2.60
N ALA A 123 -11.35 2.17 -1.98
CA ALA A 123 -9.99 1.66 -2.17
C ALA A 123 -9.86 0.17 -1.80
N VAL A 124 -10.61 -0.30 -0.80
CA VAL A 124 -10.70 -1.72 -0.43
C VAL A 124 -11.32 -2.53 -1.58
N SER A 125 -12.39 -2.01 -2.20
CA SER A 125 -13.02 -2.65 -3.36
C SER A 125 -12.08 -2.80 -4.55
N ILE A 126 -11.20 -1.83 -4.80
CA ILE A 126 -10.18 -1.93 -5.87
C ILE A 126 -9.20 -3.08 -5.59
N PHE A 127 -8.78 -3.25 -4.34
CA PHE A 127 -7.90 -4.36 -3.95
C PHE A 127 -8.62 -5.71 -4.06
N THR A 128 -9.85 -5.81 -3.55
CA THR A 128 -10.69 -7.00 -3.66
C THR A 128 -10.96 -7.37 -5.12
N ASN A 129 -11.17 -6.38 -6.01
CA ASN A 129 -11.34 -6.63 -7.45
C ASN A 129 -10.11 -7.29 -8.06
N LYS A 130 -8.91 -6.83 -7.70
CA LYS A 130 -7.66 -7.42 -8.20
C LYS A 130 -7.43 -8.81 -7.65
N LEU A 131 -7.78 -9.07 -6.39
CA LEU A 131 -7.71 -10.39 -5.79
C LEU A 131 -8.68 -11.37 -6.48
N LEU A 132 -9.96 -10.98 -6.64
CA LEU A 132 -10.97 -11.79 -7.32
C LEU A 132 -10.58 -12.04 -8.78
N LYS A 133 -10.11 -11.01 -9.49
CA LYS A 133 -9.62 -11.17 -10.86
C LYS A 133 -8.41 -12.10 -10.94
N PHE A 134 -7.55 -12.14 -9.92
CA PHE A 134 -6.44 -13.10 -9.87
C PHE A 134 -6.97 -14.52 -9.69
N THR A 135 -7.70 -14.79 -8.61
CA THR A 135 -8.08 -16.15 -8.21
C THR A 135 -9.10 -16.77 -9.16
N LEU A 136 -10.05 -15.98 -9.65
CA LEU A 136 -11.11 -16.45 -10.54
C LEU A 136 -10.69 -16.49 -12.02
N SER A 137 -9.54 -15.93 -12.42
CA SER A 137 -9.09 -16.01 -13.83
C SER A 137 -8.82 -17.44 -14.33
N ASP A 138 -8.61 -18.38 -13.41
CA ASP A 138 -8.33 -19.80 -13.70
C ASP A 138 -9.31 -20.75 -12.99
N ILE A 139 -10.48 -20.24 -12.60
CA ILE A 139 -11.53 -21.08 -12.03
C ILE A 139 -12.33 -21.80 -13.12
N ASP A 140 -12.85 -23.00 -12.81
CA ASP A 140 -13.67 -23.73 -13.77
C ASP A 140 -15.10 -23.18 -13.84
N HIS A 141 -15.73 -22.86 -12.70
CA HIS A 141 -17.08 -22.28 -12.67
C HIS A 141 -17.33 -21.43 -11.41
N VAL A 142 -18.22 -20.44 -11.53
CA VAL A 142 -18.65 -19.57 -10.43
C VAL A 142 -20.16 -19.64 -10.24
N ILE A 143 -20.59 -19.71 -8.99
CA ILE A 143 -21.99 -19.64 -8.58
C ILE A 143 -22.21 -18.30 -7.87
N CYS A 144 -23.24 -17.57 -8.27
CA CYS A 144 -23.69 -16.37 -7.58
C CYS A 144 -25.08 -16.61 -7.01
N VAL A 145 -25.36 -16.02 -5.85
CA VAL A 145 -26.67 -16.16 -5.18
C VAL A 145 -27.78 -15.32 -5.82
N SER A 146 -27.42 -14.39 -6.72
CA SER A 146 -28.35 -13.51 -7.42
C SER A 146 -27.88 -13.13 -8.83
N HIS A 147 -28.80 -12.68 -9.70
CA HIS A 147 -28.46 -12.15 -11.02
C HIS A 147 -27.67 -10.84 -10.91
N THR A 148 -28.06 -9.94 -10.02
CA THR A 148 -27.27 -8.74 -9.71
C THR A 148 -25.87 -9.11 -9.20
N GLY A 149 -25.77 -10.14 -8.37
CA GLY A 149 -24.50 -10.70 -7.93
C GLY A 149 -23.66 -11.23 -9.10
N LYS A 150 -24.27 -11.97 -10.02
CA LYS A 150 -23.61 -12.46 -11.24
C LYS A 150 -23.03 -11.32 -12.08
N GLU A 151 -23.80 -10.28 -12.35
CA GLU A 151 -23.32 -9.11 -13.10
C GLU A 151 -22.14 -8.43 -12.38
N ASN A 152 -22.26 -8.26 -11.06
CA ASN A 152 -21.21 -7.66 -10.23
C ASN A 152 -19.91 -8.50 -10.26
N THR A 153 -19.99 -9.82 -10.05
CA THR A 153 -18.84 -10.72 -10.03
C THR A 153 -18.19 -10.82 -11.42
N VAL A 154 -18.99 -10.92 -12.49
CA VAL A 154 -18.51 -10.93 -13.89
C VAL A 154 -17.69 -9.67 -14.18
N LEU A 155 -18.20 -8.49 -13.81
CA LEU A 155 -17.50 -7.22 -14.03
C LEU A 155 -16.23 -7.10 -13.18
N ARG A 156 -16.26 -7.50 -11.90
CA ARG A 156 -15.13 -7.37 -10.97
C ARG A 156 -13.98 -8.32 -11.32
N ALA A 157 -14.31 -9.56 -11.64
CA ALA A 157 -13.34 -10.60 -11.94
C ALA A 157 -12.99 -10.71 -13.43
N ALA A 158 -13.69 -9.96 -14.30
CA ALA A 158 -13.55 -10.01 -15.76
C ALA A 158 -13.73 -11.43 -16.32
N LEU A 159 -14.80 -12.09 -15.89
CA LEU A 159 -15.15 -13.47 -16.26
C LEU A 159 -16.07 -13.49 -17.47
N ASP A 160 -16.13 -14.65 -18.15
CA ASP A 160 -17.15 -14.90 -19.16
C ASP A 160 -18.52 -15.08 -18.47
N PRO A 161 -19.60 -14.41 -18.90
CA PRO A 161 -20.94 -14.66 -18.35
C PRO A 161 -21.42 -16.13 -18.42
N HIS A 162 -20.86 -16.95 -19.32
CA HIS A 162 -21.20 -18.37 -19.45
C HIS A 162 -20.61 -19.26 -18.36
N MET A 163 -19.48 -18.87 -17.76
CA MET A 163 -18.86 -19.60 -16.63
C MET A 163 -19.43 -19.19 -15.26
N VAL A 164 -20.50 -18.40 -15.24
CA VAL A 164 -21.16 -17.93 -14.01
C VAL A 164 -22.64 -18.34 -14.02
N SER A 165 -23.06 -19.16 -13.07
CA SER A 165 -24.47 -19.54 -12.88
C SER A 165 -25.08 -18.85 -11.67
N VAL A 166 -26.39 -18.61 -11.71
CA VAL A 166 -27.13 -18.09 -10.57
C VAL A 166 -27.87 -19.24 -9.90
N ILE A 167 -27.55 -19.50 -8.63
CA ILE A 167 -28.24 -20.47 -7.79
C ILE A 167 -28.62 -19.76 -6.48
N PRO A 168 -29.90 -19.46 -6.26
CA PRO A 168 -30.32 -18.70 -5.09
C PRO A 168 -30.14 -19.52 -3.80
N ASN A 169 -30.01 -18.81 -2.68
CA ASN A 169 -30.02 -19.46 -1.37
C ASN A 169 -31.43 -19.99 -1.05
N ALA A 170 -31.48 -21.05 -0.23
CA ALA A 170 -32.73 -21.63 0.24
C ALA A 170 -32.85 -21.56 1.77
N ILE A 171 -34.05 -21.85 2.26
CA ILE A 171 -34.34 -21.99 3.69
C ILE A 171 -34.94 -23.36 3.97
N VAL A 172 -34.88 -23.80 5.24
CA VAL A 172 -35.68 -24.93 5.69
C VAL A 172 -37.07 -24.38 6.07
N ALA A 173 -38.00 -24.38 5.12
CA ALA A 173 -39.31 -23.76 5.28
C ALA A 173 -40.06 -24.27 6.53
N GLU A 174 -39.87 -25.54 6.91
CA GLU A 174 -40.46 -26.14 8.11
C GLU A 174 -40.10 -25.39 9.40
N ASN A 175 -38.92 -24.77 9.47
CA ASN A 175 -38.48 -23.98 10.62
C ASN A 175 -39.15 -22.60 10.69
N PHE A 176 -39.80 -22.15 9.61
CA PHE A 176 -40.38 -20.81 9.46
C PHE A 176 -41.87 -20.88 9.11
N ARG A 177 -42.63 -21.69 9.86
CA ARG A 177 -44.09 -21.78 9.71
C ARG A 177 -44.81 -20.60 10.36
N PRO A 178 -45.85 -20.03 9.73
CA PRO A 178 -46.74 -19.08 10.38
C PRO A 178 -47.44 -19.72 11.59
N ASP A 179 -47.83 -18.93 12.57
CA ASP A 179 -48.68 -19.38 13.69
C ASP A 179 -50.15 -19.15 13.32
N PRO A 180 -50.93 -20.22 13.06
CA PRO A 180 -52.32 -20.10 12.63
C PRO A 180 -53.24 -19.59 13.75
N SER A 181 -52.79 -19.58 15.00
CA SER A 181 -53.59 -19.15 16.15
C SER A 181 -53.64 -17.62 16.33
N LYS A 182 -52.84 -16.87 15.59
CA LYS A 182 -52.79 -15.41 15.66
C LYS A 182 -53.60 -14.76 14.54
N ALA A 183 -54.81 -14.34 14.86
CA ALA A 183 -55.57 -13.43 14.01
C ALA A 183 -54.93 -12.02 14.01
N LEU A 184 -55.11 -11.28 12.90
CA LEU A 184 -54.79 -9.85 12.81
C LEU A 184 -55.46 -9.11 13.98
N LYS A 185 -54.64 -8.59 14.90
CA LYS A 185 -55.11 -7.69 15.97
C LYS A 185 -55.28 -6.29 15.38
N ASP A 186 -56.06 -5.42 16.03
CA ASP A 186 -56.22 -4.01 15.63
C ASP A 186 -54.89 -3.24 15.57
N THR A 187 -53.83 -3.76 16.22
CA THR A 187 -52.48 -3.19 16.23
C THR A 187 -51.57 -3.90 15.21
N ILE A 188 -50.97 -3.13 14.30
CA ILE A 188 -50.03 -3.64 13.30
C ILE A 188 -48.61 -3.59 13.88
N THR A 189 -48.00 -4.76 13.97
CA THR A 189 -46.60 -4.92 14.39
C THR A 189 -45.67 -5.04 13.18
N ILE A 190 -44.69 -4.16 13.09
CA ILE A 190 -43.59 -4.16 12.12
C ILE A 190 -42.36 -4.78 12.77
N VAL A 191 -41.78 -5.78 12.14
CA VAL A 191 -40.61 -6.51 12.65
C VAL A 191 -39.39 -6.16 11.81
N VAL A 192 -38.28 -5.90 12.50
CA VAL A 192 -36.95 -5.72 11.92
C VAL A 192 -36.02 -6.72 12.60
N VAL A 193 -35.44 -7.63 11.81
CA VAL A 193 -34.43 -8.59 12.28
C VAL A 193 -33.19 -8.42 11.40
N SER A 194 -32.12 -7.84 11.93
CA SER A 194 -30.87 -7.67 11.19
C SER A 194 -29.69 -7.36 12.13
N ARG A 195 -28.45 -7.42 11.61
CA ARG A 195 -27.30 -6.83 12.31
C ARG A 195 -27.41 -5.31 12.24
N LEU A 196 -27.25 -4.62 13.37
CA LEU A 196 -27.45 -3.16 13.46
C LEU A 196 -26.20 -2.39 13.01
N PHE A 197 -25.91 -2.45 11.70
CA PHE A 197 -24.79 -1.82 11.03
C PHE A 197 -25.27 -0.85 9.95
N TYR A 198 -24.42 0.13 9.60
CA TYR A 198 -24.73 1.16 8.60
C TYR A 198 -25.28 0.60 7.27
N ASN A 199 -24.64 -0.45 6.73
CA ASN A 199 -25.06 -1.05 5.45
C ASN A 199 -26.45 -1.72 5.49
N LYS A 200 -27.01 -1.98 6.67
CA LYS A 200 -28.40 -2.44 6.87
C LYS A 200 -29.41 -1.28 6.94
N GLY A 201 -28.97 -0.06 6.69
CA GLY A 201 -29.82 1.14 6.63
C GLY A 201 -30.48 1.50 7.95
N ILE A 202 -29.75 1.30 9.05
CA ILE A 202 -30.27 1.63 10.39
C ILE A 202 -30.54 3.14 10.53
N ASP A 203 -29.77 3.99 9.84
CA ASP A 203 -30.00 5.43 9.82
C ASP A 203 -31.37 5.77 9.17
N LEU A 204 -31.76 5.02 8.13
CA LEU A 204 -33.11 5.15 7.53
C LEU A 204 -34.18 4.71 8.52
N LEU A 205 -33.97 3.63 9.29
CA LEU A 205 -34.90 3.22 10.35
C LEU A 205 -35.08 4.29 11.41
N ILE A 206 -33.98 4.90 11.86
CA ILE A 206 -33.98 5.94 12.89
C ILE A 206 -34.83 7.14 12.45
N ALA A 207 -34.74 7.55 11.18
CA ALA A 207 -35.53 8.64 10.64
C ALA A 207 -37.00 8.25 10.37
N THR A 208 -37.23 7.02 9.92
CA THR A 208 -38.55 6.56 9.45
C THR A 208 -39.49 6.15 10.59
N ILE A 209 -38.98 5.53 11.65
CA ILE A 209 -39.80 5.02 12.77
C ILE A 209 -40.63 6.13 13.42
N PRO A 210 -40.08 7.30 13.82
CA PRO A 210 -40.86 8.37 14.42
C PRO A 210 -41.97 8.89 13.50
N ARG A 211 -41.70 9.02 12.18
CA ARG A 211 -42.67 9.53 11.21
C ARG A 211 -43.84 8.56 11.03
N ILE A 212 -43.57 7.26 10.85
CA ILE A 212 -44.64 6.25 10.78
C ILE A 212 -45.46 6.21 12.07
N CYS A 213 -44.78 6.25 13.21
CA CYS A 213 -45.42 6.30 14.51
C CYS A 213 -46.30 7.56 14.69
N SER A 214 -45.95 8.70 14.08
CA SER A 214 -46.79 9.91 14.10
C SER A 214 -48.03 9.79 13.21
N LEU A 215 -47.92 9.10 12.07
CA LEU A 215 -49.00 8.90 11.11
C LEU A 215 -50.02 7.85 11.56
N TYR A 216 -49.55 6.79 12.23
CA TYR A 216 -50.39 5.67 12.67
C TYR A 216 -50.26 5.42 14.17
N SER A 217 -51.35 5.68 14.91
CA SER A 217 -51.41 5.46 16.37
C SER A 217 -51.41 3.98 16.76
N ASN A 218 -51.81 3.09 15.86
CA ASN A 218 -51.96 1.65 16.09
C ASN A 218 -50.79 0.79 15.57
N VAL A 219 -49.59 1.38 15.42
CA VAL A 219 -48.39 0.68 14.93
C VAL A 219 -47.37 0.48 16.05
N LYS A 220 -46.74 -0.71 16.07
CA LYS A 220 -45.64 -1.07 16.97
C LYS A 220 -44.46 -1.63 16.17
N PHE A 221 -43.24 -1.39 16.65
CA PHE A 221 -42.01 -1.91 16.08
C PHE A 221 -41.36 -2.92 17.04
N ILE A 222 -40.87 -4.03 16.50
CA ILE A 222 -40.01 -4.97 17.21
C ILE A 222 -38.69 -5.02 16.45
N ILE A 223 -37.60 -4.68 17.14
CA ILE A 223 -36.26 -4.65 16.57
C ILE A 223 -35.39 -5.69 17.28
N ALA A 224 -34.91 -6.65 16.50
CA ALA A 224 -34.03 -7.73 16.94
C ALA A 224 -32.70 -7.66 16.20
N GLY A 225 -31.61 -7.59 16.97
CA GLY A 225 -30.27 -7.40 16.45
C GLY A 225 -29.33 -6.76 17.46
N SER A 226 -28.04 -6.94 17.23
CA SER A 226 -26.98 -6.19 17.91
C SER A 226 -26.06 -5.55 16.88
N GLY A 227 -25.38 -4.48 17.28
CA GLY A 227 -24.44 -3.75 16.43
C GLY A 227 -24.18 -2.34 16.97
N PRO A 228 -23.19 -1.63 16.40
CA PRO A 228 -22.80 -0.30 16.86
C PRO A 228 -23.95 0.71 16.79
N LYS A 229 -24.88 0.54 15.84
CA LYS A 229 -26.04 1.44 15.66
C LYS A 229 -27.21 1.15 16.62
N ALA A 230 -27.09 0.18 17.53
CA ALA A 230 -28.13 -0.10 18.53
C ALA A 230 -28.38 1.11 19.45
N ILE A 231 -27.30 1.78 19.85
CA ILE A 231 -27.34 2.96 20.73
C ILE A 231 -28.12 4.10 20.06
N ASP A 232 -27.91 4.34 18.77
CA ASP A 232 -28.59 5.40 18.02
C ASP A 232 -30.12 5.15 17.96
N ILE A 233 -30.56 3.89 17.85
CA ILE A 233 -31.98 3.53 17.91
C ILE A 233 -32.54 3.77 19.31
N GLU A 234 -31.82 3.41 20.36
CA GLU A 234 -32.23 3.64 21.75
C GLU A 234 -32.36 5.13 22.06
N GLN A 235 -31.39 5.94 21.61
CA GLN A 235 -31.44 7.40 21.72
C GLN A 235 -32.64 8.00 20.96
N MET A 236 -32.92 7.53 19.75
CA MET A 236 -34.12 7.93 19.00
C MET A 236 -35.39 7.56 19.77
N ARG A 237 -35.46 6.34 20.34
CA ARG A 237 -36.61 5.88 21.13
C ARG A 237 -36.85 6.79 22.34
N GLU A 238 -35.79 7.22 23.02
CA GLU A 238 -35.89 8.10 24.18
C GLU A 238 -36.29 9.53 23.79
N LYS A 239 -35.61 10.10 22.79
CA LYS A 239 -35.85 11.46 22.30
C LYS A 239 -37.29 11.66 21.82
N ASN A 240 -37.88 10.65 21.19
CA ASN A 240 -39.23 10.70 20.64
C ASN A 240 -40.31 10.11 21.57
N MET A 241 -39.95 9.69 22.79
CA MET A 241 -40.86 9.05 23.77
C MET A 241 -41.63 7.85 23.19
N LEU A 242 -40.92 6.94 22.51
CA LEU A 242 -41.50 5.78 21.81
C LEU A 242 -41.30 4.44 22.54
N GLN A 243 -41.06 4.45 23.85
CA GLN A 243 -40.77 3.25 24.66
C GLN A 243 -41.90 2.21 24.58
N ASP A 244 -43.16 2.65 24.57
CA ASP A 244 -44.34 1.75 24.49
C ASP A 244 -44.58 1.20 23.07
N ARG A 245 -43.90 1.77 22.06
CA ARG A 245 -44.11 1.46 20.64
C ARG A 245 -42.95 0.75 19.98
N VAL A 246 -41.72 0.93 20.46
CA VAL A 246 -40.51 0.32 19.88
C VAL A 246 -39.87 -0.62 20.91
N GLU A 247 -40.04 -1.92 20.69
CA GLU A 247 -39.47 -2.98 21.52
C GLU A 247 -38.11 -3.41 20.99
N MET A 248 -37.06 -3.22 21.81
CA MET A 248 -35.69 -3.66 21.50
C MET A 248 -35.42 -5.02 22.16
N LEU A 249 -35.15 -6.06 21.37
CA LEU A 249 -34.89 -7.42 21.86
C LEU A 249 -33.41 -7.77 21.99
N GLY A 250 -32.52 -6.99 21.37
CA GLY A 250 -31.08 -7.29 21.32
C GLY A 250 -30.75 -8.48 20.42
N SER A 251 -29.62 -9.14 20.68
CA SER A 251 -29.15 -10.28 19.90
C SER A 251 -30.02 -11.53 20.13
N ILE A 252 -30.45 -12.19 19.06
CA ILE A 252 -31.32 -13.37 19.12
C ILE A 252 -30.61 -14.55 18.47
N ARG A 253 -30.73 -15.74 19.08
CA ARG A 253 -30.23 -16.99 18.49
C ARG A 253 -31.03 -17.33 17.24
N HIS A 254 -30.39 -17.90 16.24
CA HIS A 254 -31.03 -18.21 14.95
C HIS A 254 -32.30 -19.09 15.11
N GLU A 255 -32.27 -20.05 16.04
CA GLU A 255 -33.42 -20.91 16.38
C GLU A 255 -34.64 -20.14 16.93
N ASP A 256 -34.42 -18.99 17.57
CA ASP A 256 -35.46 -18.17 18.17
C ASP A 256 -36.00 -17.09 17.21
N VAL A 257 -35.40 -16.91 16.03
CA VAL A 257 -35.79 -15.87 15.05
C VAL A 257 -37.25 -16.03 14.62
N ARG A 258 -37.71 -17.26 14.40
CA ARG A 258 -39.10 -17.55 14.06
C ARG A 258 -40.07 -17.01 15.13
N ASN A 259 -39.73 -17.18 16.41
CA ASN A 259 -40.59 -16.76 17.52
C ASN A 259 -40.84 -15.24 17.51
N VAL A 260 -39.88 -14.47 16.97
CA VAL A 260 -40.00 -13.03 16.80
C VAL A 260 -40.73 -12.66 15.51
N MET A 261 -40.36 -13.26 14.38
CA MET A 261 -41.01 -12.98 13.08
C MET A 261 -42.53 -13.15 13.18
N VAL A 262 -42.98 -14.25 13.78
CA VAL A 262 -44.40 -14.60 13.91
C VAL A 262 -45.18 -13.68 14.91
N ARG A 263 -44.52 -12.69 15.53
CA ARG A 263 -45.19 -11.61 16.28
C ARG A 263 -45.60 -10.44 15.37
N GLY A 264 -45.00 -10.35 14.18
CA GLY A 264 -45.22 -9.27 13.21
C GLY A 264 -46.26 -9.57 12.16
N HIS A 265 -46.66 -8.52 11.45
CA HIS A 265 -47.47 -8.58 10.24
C HIS A 265 -46.68 -8.04 9.03
N ILE A 266 -45.82 -7.04 9.25
CA ILE A 266 -44.94 -6.46 8.24
C ILE A 266 -43.49 -6.73 8.64
N TYR A 267 -42.66 -7.13 7.69
CA TYR A 267 -41.21 -7.17 7.86
C TYR A 267 -40.59 -5.99 7.11
N LEU A 268 -39.78 -5.18 7.79
CA LEU A 268 -39.14 -4.00 7.22
C LEU A 268 -37.64 -4.22 7.06
N HIS A 269 -37.15 -4.14 5.82
CA HIS A 269 -35.75 -4.39 5.44
C HIS A 269 -35.16 -3.22 4.63
N PRO A 270 -34.67 -2.15 5.28
CA PRO A 270 -34.20 -0.95 4.61
C PRO A 270 -32.71 -1.02 4.28
N SER A 271 -32.20 -2.18 3.85
CA SER A 271 -30.77 -2.37 3.59
C SER A 271 -30.27 -1.41 2.50
N LEU A 272 -29.03 -0.94 2.60
CA LEU A 272 -28.41 -0.11 1.55
C LEU A 272 -27.75 -0.99 0.49
N THR A 273 -27.28 -2.17 0.89
CA THR A 273 -26.71 -3.19 -0.01
C THR A 273 -27.10 -4.59 0.46
N GLU A 274 -27.45 -5.47 -0.46
CA GLU A 274 -27.78 -6.86 -0.15
C GLU A 274 -27.54 -7.76 -1.37
N ALA A 275 -26.89 -8.91 -1.16
CA ALA A 275 -26.63 -9.87 -2.25
C ALA A 275 -27.87 -10.72 -2.58
N PHE A 276 -28.57 -11.20 -1.55
CA PHE A 276 -29.80 -12.00 -1.66
C PHE A 276 -30.73 -11.73 -0.47
N GLY A 277 -30.21 -11.76 0.76
CA GLY A 277 -31.04 -11.48 1.95
C GLY A 277 -31.98 -12.63 2.30
N THR A 278 -31.43 -13.74 2.80
CA THR A 278 -32.20 -14.93 3.20
C THR A 278 -33.32 -14.62 4.18
N VAL A 279 -33.14 -13.61 5.03
CA VAL A 279 -34.13 -13.16 6.02
C VAL A 279 -35.44 -12.68 5.36
N LEU A 280 -35.41 -12.19 4.11
CA LEU A 280 -36.62 -11.85 3.35
C LEU A 280 -37.48 -13.09 3.08
N VAL A 281 -36.83 -14.20 2.69
CA VAL A 281 -37.47 -15.49 2.46
C VAL A 281 -37.97 -16.08 3.79
N GLU A 282 -37.20 -15.95 4.86
CA GLU A 282 -37.61 -16.37 6.22
C GLU A 282 -38.86 -15.61 6.70
N ALA A 283 -38.91 -14.29 6.48
CA ALA A 283 -40.03 -13.43 6.85
C ALA A 283 -41.29 -13.74 6.02
N ALA A 284 -41.14 -13.85 4.70
CA ALA A 284 -42.25 -14.23 3.81
C ALA A 284 -42.77 -15.64 4.12
N SER A 285 -41.89 -16.60 4.44
CA SER A 285 -42.27 -17.94 4.89
C SER A 285 -43.10 -17.92 6.18
N CYS A 286 -42.82 -16.98 7.08
CA CYS A 286 -43.61 -16.78 8.31
C CYS A 286 -44.95 -16.07 8.07
N GLY A 287 -45.28 -15.71 6.82
CA GLY A 287 -46.53 -15.04 6.45
C GLY A 287 -46.52 -13.52 6.67
N LEU A 288 -45.34 -12.88 6.75
CA LEU A 288 -45.24 -11.43 6.88
C LEU A 288 -45.24 -10.78 5.49
N TYR A 289 -45.86 -9.61 5.40
CA TYR A 289 -45.76 -8.77 4.21
C TYR A 289 -44.45 -7.96 4.25
N VAL A 290 -43.67 -8.02 3.18
CA VAL A 290 -42.28 -7.52 3.22
C VAL A 290 -42.19 -6.13 2.58
N VAL A 291 -41.66 -5.17 3.32
CA VAL A 291 -41.29 -3.84 2.80
C VAL A 291 -39.77 -3.77 2.77
N CYS A 292 -39.19 -3.52 1.60
CA CYS A 292 -37.75 -3.55 1.42
C CYS A 292 -37.27 -2.52 0.42
N THR A 293 -36.01 -2.12 0.54
CA THR A 293 -35.37 -1.22 -0.41
C THR A 293 -35.00 -1.95 -1.71
N ARG A 294 -35.12 -1.25 -2.85
CA ARG A 294 -34.78 -1.74 -4.19
C ARG A 294 -33.28 -1.71 -4.45
N VAL A 295 -32.51 -2.47 -3.67
CA VAL A 295 -31.04 -2.50 -3.76
C VAL A 295 -30.50 -3.89 -4.07
N GLY A 296 -29.40 -3.94 -4.81
CA GLY A 296 -28.66 -5.18 -5.04
C GLY A 296 -29.52 -6.32 -5.62
N GLY A 297 -29.45 -7.49 -4.99
CA GLY A 297 -30.24 -8.66 -5.39
C GLY A 297 -31.60 -8.77 -4.71
N VAL A 298 -32.10 -7.77 -3.97
CA VAL A 298 -33.40 -7.83 -3.29
C VAL A 298 -34.60 -7.98 -4.25
N PRO A 299 -34.66 -7.27 -5.40
CA PRO A 299 -35.84 -7.30 -6.26
C PRO A 299 -36.17 -8.65 -6.91
N GLU A 300 -35.22 -9.59 -6.93
CA GLU A 300 -35.36 -10.92 -7.53
C GLU A 300 -35.74 -12.02 -6.53
N VAL A 301 -35.76 -11.72 -5.21
CA VAL A 301 -35.93 -12.72 -4.14
C VAL A 301 -37.40 -13.10 -3.93
N LEU A 302 -38.30 -12.13 -4.05
CA LEU A 302 -39.71 -12.34 -3.73
C LEU A 302 -40.58 -11.77 -4.85
N PRO A 303 -41.68 -12.46 -5.20
CA PRO A 303 -42.62 -11.96 -6.19
C PRO A 303 -43.27 -10.62 -5.78
N PRO A 304 -43.68 -9.78 -6.74
CA PRO A 304 -44.25 -8.45 -6.46
C PRO A 304 -45.51 -8.43 -5.58
N HIS A 305 -46.26 -9.53 -5.45
CA HIS A 305 -47.44 -9.60 -4.58
C HIS A 305 -47.09 -9.85 -3.11
N MET A 306 -45.86 -10.24 -2.80
CA MET A 306 -45.37 -10.46 -1.43
C MET A 306 -44.57 -9.27 -0.88
N THR A 307 -44.19 -8.32 -1.75
CA THR A 307 -43.27 -7.25 -1.41
C THR A 307 -43.75 -5.86 -1.85
N ILE A 308 -43.36 -4.84 -1.09
CA ILE A 308 -43.32 -3.45 -1.56
C ILE A 308 -41.87 -2.99 -1.58
N PHE A 309 -41.48 -2.43 -2.72
CA PHE A 309 -40.18 -1.81 -2.88
C PHE A 309 -40.24 -0.31 -2.56
N SER A 310 -39.18 0.19 -1.92
CA SER A 310 -38.86 1.61 -1.81
C SER A 310 -37.46 1.88 -2.35
N GLU A 311 -37.19 3.11 -2.77
CA GLU A 311 -35.82 3.60 -2.90
C GLU A 311 -35.18 3.78 -1.50
N PRO A 312 -33.85 3.78 -1.36
CA PRO A 312 -33.15 3.94 -0.09
C PRO A 312 -33.17 5.40 0.42
N GLU A 313 -34.34 6.03 0.38
CA GLU A 313 -34.60 7.40 0.81
C GLU A 313 -35.68 7.40 1.89
N GLU A 314 -35.59 8.34 2.84
CA GLU A 314 -36.49 8.39 3.99
C GLU A 314 -37.97 8.54 3.57
N ASP A 315 -38.27 9.51 2.71
CA ASP A 315 -39.66 9.81 2.31
C ASP A 315 -40.31 8.63 1.56
N ASP A 316 -39.56 7.96 0.70
CA ASP A 316 -40.09 6.82 -0.06
C ASP A 316 -40.25 5.57 0.83
N LEU A 317 -39.35 5.34 1.79
CA LEU A 317 -39.49 4.25 2.76
C LEU A 317 -40.72 4.45 3.66
N VAL A 318 -40.99 5.68 4.10
CA VAL A 318 -42.21 6.04 4.84
C VAL A 318 -43.45 5.80 3.97
N SER A 319 -43.43 6.24 2.72
CA SER A 319 -44.53 6.04 1.76
C SER A 319 -44.80 4.56 1.49
N ALA A 320 -43.76 3.76 1.23
CA ALA A 320 -43.86 2.33 0.99
C ALA A 320 -44.41 1.57 2.22
N THR A 321 -43.95 1.94 3.41
CA THR A 321 -44.44 1.32 4.65
C THR A 321 -45.88 1.70 4.93
N SER A 322 -46.28 2.94 4.64
CA SER A 322 -47.67 3.41 4.75
C SER A 322 -48.60 2.65 3.80
N ARG A 323 -48.19 2.49 2.53
CA ARG A 323 -48.91 1.65 1.54
C ARG A 323 -49.07 0.20 2.01
N ALA A 324 -48.04 -0.35 2.65
CA ALA A 324 -48.11 -1.70 3.21
C ALA A 324 -49.08 -1.82 4.38
N ILE A 325 -49.07 -0.85 5.29
CA ILE A 325 -50.01 -0.74 6.42
C ILE A 325 -51.45 -0.67 5.89
N ASP A 326 -51.72 0.21 4.93
CA ASP A 326 -53.06 0.40 4.37
C ASP A 326 -53.54 -0.84 3.62
N ALA A 327 -52.68 -1.48 2.83
CA ALA A 327 -53.02 -2.71 2.10
C ALA A 327 -53.40 -3.87 3.03
N LEU A 328 -52.74 -3.99 4.20
CA LEU A 328 -53.09 -4.97 5.23
C LEU A 328 -54.39 -4.63 5.96
N LYS A 329 -54.61 -3.35 6.31
CA LYS A 329 -55.87 -2.90 6.94
C LYS A 329 -57.08 -3.18 6.04
N GLU A 330 -56.92 -2.93 4.74
CA GLU A 330 -57.95 -3.13 3.74
C GLU A 330 -58.09 -4.60 3.28
N LYS A 331 -57.30 -5.53 3.85
CA LYS A 331 -57.29 -6.97 3.52
C LYS A 331 -57.13 -7.26 2.01
N ARG A 332 -56.40 -6.39 1.30
CA ARG A 332 -56.12 -6.57 -0.14
C ARG A 332 -55.12 -7.70 -0.41
N ILE A 333 -54.36 -8.13 0.60
CA ILE A 333 -53.28 -9.12 0.49
C ILE A 333 -53.61 -10.37 1.28
N ARG A 334 -53.41 -11.54 0.66
CA ARG A 334 -53.58 -12.88 1.24
C ARG A 334 -52.22 -13.42 1.69
N THR A 335 -51.86 -13.21 2.95
CA THR A 335 -50.56 -13.66 3.50
C THR A 335 -50.52 -15.14 3.84
N ASP A 336 -51.67 -15.82 3.87
CA ASP A 336 -51.81 -17.23 4.21
C ASP A 336 -51.21 -18.18 3.16
N THR A 337 -51.08 -17.75 1.91
CA THR A 337 -50.50 -18.56 0.82
C THR A 337 -48.98 -18.47 0.75
N PHE A 338 -48.37 -17.43 1.36
CA PHE A 338 -46.95 -17.12 1.21
C PHE A 338 -46.05 -18.28 1.64
N HIS A 339 -46.36 -18.95 2.75
CA HIS A 339 -45.58 -20.08 3.24
C HIS A 339 -45.47 -21.22 2.22
N ASN A 340 -46.59 -21.60 1.60
CA ASN A 340 -46.63 -22.71 0.66
C ASN A 340 -45.94 -22.37 -0.67
N GLU A 341 -46.10 -21.12 -1.13
CA GLU A 341 -45.40 -20.62 -2.32
C GLU A 341 -43.88 -20.62 -2.11
N ILE A 342 -43.40 -20.04 -1.00
CA ILE A 342 -41.97 -19.98 -0.66
C ILE A 342 -41.36 -21.38 -0.50
N LYS A 343 -42.09 -22.30 0.14
CA LYS A 343 -41.65 -23.69 0.30
C LYS A 343 -41.38 -24.38 -1.04
N ASN A 344 -42.16 -24.08 -2.07
CA ASN A 344 -42.00 -24.65 -3.40
C ASN A 344 -40.90 -23.93 -4.21
N MET A 345 -40.70 -22.63 -3.98
CA MET A 345 -39.71 -21.81 -4.68
C MET A 345 -38.28 -22.04 -4.17
N TYR A 346 -38.10 -22.15 -2.85
CA TYR A 346 -36.78 -22.18 -2.21
C TYR A 346 -36.58 -23.47 -1.41
N SER A 347 -35.98 -24.47 -2.07
CA SER A 347 -35.70 -25.77 -1.47
C SER A 347 -34.22 -26.14 -1.58
N TRP A 348 -33.63 -26.59 -0.47
CA TRP A 348 -32.24 -27.08 -0.46
C TRP A 348 -32.02 -28.29 -1.37
N SER A 349 -33.07 -29.07 -1.65
CA SER A 349 -32.98 -30.20 -2.58
C SER A 349 -32.76 -29.72 -4.02
N ASP A 350 -33.47 -28.66 -4.45
CA ASP A 350 -33.31 -28.06 -5.78
C ASP A 350 -31.96 -27.34 -5.89
N VAL A 351 -31.54 -26.61 -4.85
CA VAL A 351 -30.21 -25.98 -4.79
C VAL A 351 -29.09 -27.03 -4.92
N ALA A 352 -29.20 -28.16 -4.23
CA ALA A 352 -28.23 -29.24 -4.32
C ALA A 352 -28.20 -29.88 -5.72
N GLU A 353 -29.36 -30.12 -6.34
CA GLU A 353 -29.45 -30.65 -7.70
C GLU A 353 -28.83 -29.70 -8.73
N ARG A 354 -29.12 -28.40 -8.65
CA ARG A 354 -28.50 -27.40 -9.53
C ARG A 354 -26.98 -27.31 -9.34
N THR A 355 -26.53 -27.42 -8.10
CA THR A 355 -25.09 -27.43 -7.77
C THR A 355 -24.42 -28.69 -8.31
N GLU A 356 -25.07 -29.85 -8.22
CA GLU A 356 -24.59 -31.11 -8.80
C GLU A 356 -24.44 -31.02 -10.32
N ARG A 357 -25.41 -30.42 -11.03
CA ARG A 357 -25.27 -30.18 -12.48
C ARG A 357 -24.06 -29.32 -12.83
N VAL A 358 -23.73 -28.35 -11.98
CA VAL A 358 -22.51 -27.54 -12.13
C VAL A 358 -21.26 -28.40 -11.92
N TYR A 359 -21.25 -29.27 -10.91
CA TYR A 359 -20.15 -30.20 -10.68
C TYR A 359 -19.94 -31.16 -11.85
N ASP A 360 -21.02 -31.75 -12.38
CA ASP A 360 -20.97 -32.63 -13.55
C ASP A 360 -20.40 -31.89 -14.78
N HIS A 361 -20.83 -30.65 -14.99
CA HIS A 361 -20.33 -29.80 -16.07
C HIS A 361 -18.82 -29.56 -15.95
N ILE A 362 -18.33 -29.22 -14.75
CA ILE A 362 -16.90 -28.99 -14.50
C ILE A 362 -16.08 -30.28 -14.68
N CYS A 363 -16.60 -31.42 -14.25
CA CYS A 363 -15.94 -32.72 -14.43
C CYS A 363 -15.75 -33.08 -15.91
N SER A 364 -16.67 -32.65 -16.78
CA SER A 364 -16.61 -32.89 -18.23
C SER A 364 -15.65 -31.99 -19.01
N ALA A 365 -15.17 -30.88 -18.42
CA ALA A 365 -14.32 -29.90 -19.10
C ALA A 365 -12.83 -30.31 -19.14
N ASP A 366 -12.07 -29.91 -20.16
CA ASP A 366 -10.64 -30.24 -20.24
C ASP A 366 -9.78 -29.46 -19.24
N VAL A 367 -8.73 -30.11 -18.68
CA VAL A 367 -7.75 -29.43 -17.80
C VAL A 367 -6.78 -28.64 -18.68
N HIS A 368 -6.72 -27.33 -18.49
CA HIS A 368 -5.82 -26.48 -19.27
C HIS A 368 -4.34 -26.68 -18.86
N PRO A 369 -3.41 -26.80 -19.85
CA PRO A 369 -1.98 -26.87 -19.56
C PRO A 369 -1.47 -25.57 -18.93
N LEU A 370 -0.38 -25.67 -18.15
CA LEU A 370 0.23 -24.55 -17.41
C LEU A 370 0.46 -23.29 -18.26
N ILE A 371 0.83 -23.46 -19.53
CA ILE A 371 1.12 -22.33 -20.41
C ILE A 371 -0.13 -21.49 -20.69
N ASP A 372 -1.29 -22.11 -20.84
CA ASP A 372 -2.54 -21.41 -21.12
C ASP A 372 -3.09 -20.76 -19.86
N ARG A 373 -2.87 -21.38 -18.70
CA ARG A 373 -3.12 -20.76 -17.39
C ARG A 373 -2.30 -19.49 -17.21
N LEU A 374 -0.98 -19.54 -17.47
CA LEU A 374 -0.10 -18.37 -17.39
C LEU A 374 -0.49 -17.25 -18.36
N LYS A 375 -0.99 -17.57 -19.56
CA LYS A 375 -1.54 -16.56 -20.49
C LYS A 375 -2.75 -15.84 -19.90
N LYS A 376 -3.68 -16.58 -19.28
CA LYS A 376 -4.85 -15.98 -18.59
C LYS A 376 -4.41 -15.02 -17.49
N TYR A 377 -3.46 -15.42 -16.64
CA TYR A 377 -2.92 -14.54 -15.59
C TYR A 377 -2.18 -13.32 -16.14
N TYR A 378 -1.42 -13.46 -17.23
CA TYR A 378 -0.73 -12.33 -17.86
C TYR A 378 -1.71 -11.26 -18.39
N GLY A 379 -2.88 -11.68 -18.86
CA GLY A 379 -3.97 -10.80 -19.30
C GLY A 379 -4.56 -9.90 -18.21
N CYS A 380 -4.30 -10.18 -16.93
CA CYS A 380 -4.87 -9.41 -15.82
C CYS A 380 -4.23 -8.02 -15.59
N GLY A 381 -3.17 -7.66 -16.34
CA GLY A 381 -2.60 -6.32 -16.41
C GLY A 381 -1.08 -6.28 -16.50
N MET A 382 -0.50 -5.14 -16.92
CA MET A 382 0.94 -5.03 -17.25
C MET A 382 1.90 -5.36 -16.10
N TRP A 383 1.55 -4.98 -14.85
CA TRP A 383 2.34 -5.27 -13.65
C TRP A 383 1.73 -6.40 -12.82
N ALA A 384 0.42 -6.36 -12.59
CA ALA A 384 -0.28 -7.36 -11.81
C ALA A 384 -0.19 -8.76 -12.44
N GLY A 385 -0.35 -8.87 -13.77
CA GLY A 385 -0.25 -10.17 -14.46
C GLY A 385 1.13 -10.82 -14.34
N LYS A 386 2.21 -10.03 -14.32
CA LYS A 386 3.57 -10.55 -14.07
C LYS A 386 3.74 -11.06 -12.65
N LEU A 387 3.17 -10.35 -11.67
CA LEU A 387 3.15 -10.80 -10.28
C LEU A 387 2.35 -12.09 -10.12
N PHE A 388 1.19 -12.19 -10.78
CA PHE A 388 0.34 -13.38 -10.77
C PHE A 388 1.02 -14.59 -11.41
N CYS A 389 1.68 -14.40 -12.55
CA CYS A 389 2.49 -15.46 -13.17
C CYS A 389 3.62 -15.90 -12.23
N PHE A 390 4.27 -14.96 -11.53
CA PHE A 390 5.32 -15.28 -10.56
C PHE A 390 4.79 -16.07 -9.35
N LEU A 391 3.61 -15.70 -8.84
CA LEU A 391 2.94 -16.43 -7.75
C LEU A 391 2.64 -17.88 -8.17
N VAL A 392 2.00 -18.06 -9.31
CA VAL A 392 1.64 -19.40 -9.84
C VAL A 392 2.88 -20.23 -10.13
N ALA A 393 3.93 -19.63 -10.71
CA ALA A 393 5.20 -20.32 -10.95
C ALA A 393 5.88 -20.76 -9.64
N THR A 394 5.79 -19.93 -8.60
CA THR A 394 6.31 -20.26 -7.25
C THR A 394 5.50 -21.39 -6.63
N ASP A 395 4.18 -21.39 -6.79
CA ASP A 395 3.29 -22.45 -6.30
C ASP A 395 3.60 -23.80 -6.96
N TYR A 396 3.82 -23.81 -8.28
CA TYR A 396 4.25 -25.00 -9.01
C TYR A 396 5.63 -25.49 -8.59
N LEU A 397 6.59 -24.58 -8.38
CA LEU A 397 7.91 -24.93 -7.87
C LEU A 397 7.78 -25.56 -6.47
N LEU A 398 6.93 -25.00 -5.62
CA LEU A 398 6.66 -25.54 -4.30
C LEU A 398 5.98 -26.91 -4.37
N LEU A 399 5.03 -27.13 -5.27
CA LEU A 399 4.44 -28.46 -5.51
C LEU A 399 5.51 -29.48 -5.92
N PHE A 400 6.43 -29.09 -6.81
CA PHE A 400 7.54 -29.96 -7.22
C PHE A 400 8.45 -30.31 -6.03
N VAL A 401 8.81 -29.32 -5.22
CA VAL A 401 9.58 -29.51 -3.98
C VAL A 401 8.82 -30.42 -2.99
N LEU A 402 7.51 -30.21 -2.81
CA LEU A 402 6.68 -31.03 -1.92
C LEU A 402 6.55 -32.48 -2.42
N ARG A 403 6.41 -32.70 -3.73
CA ARG A 403 6.43 -34.04 -4.33
C ARG A 403 7.78 -34.72 -4.18
N TRP A 404 8.87 -33.96 -4.20
CA TRP A 404 10.21 -34.48 -3.99
C TRP A 404 10.47 -34.85 -2.52
N ILE A 405 10.04 -33.99 -1.59
CA ILE A 405 10.19 -34.23 -0.13
C ILE A 405 9.26 -35.34 0.36
N LEU A 406 8.01 -35.34 -0.12
CA LEU A 406 6.95 -36.24 0.33
C LEU A 406 6.16 -36.73 -0.89
N PRO A 407 6.62 -37.81 -1.56
CA PRO A 407 5.98 -38.36 -2.76
C PRO A 407 4.50 -38.69 -2.55
N ASP A 408 3.68 -38.55 -3.61
CA ASP A 408 2.23 -38.81 -3.57
C ASP A 408 1.91 -40.24 -3.04
N ALA A 409 2.79 -41.22 -3.32
CA ALA A 409 2.66 -42.61 -2.87
C ALA A 409 2.94 -42.85 -1.37
N ASN A 410 3.61 -41.90 -0.70
CA ASN A 410 3.96 -42.00 0.71
C ASN A 410 2.95 -41.30 1.65
N ILE A 411 1.92 -40.67 1.10
CA ILE A 411 0.83 -40.07 1.89
C ILE A 411 -0.14 -41.18 2.28
N ASP A 412 -0.13 -41.56 3.55
CA ASP A 412 -0.98 -42.63 4.05
C ASP A 412 -2.46 -42.31 3.87
N LYS A 413 -3.14 -43.22 3.16
CA LYS A 413 -4.59 -43.37 3.22
C LYS A 413 -4.94 -44.01 4.58
N GLN A 414 -4.98 -43.18 5.63
CA GLN A 414 -5.36 -43.47 7.05
C GLN A 414 -4.25 -44.24 7.86
N ILE A 415 -3.76 -43.90 9.08
CA ILE A 415 -4.02 -42.87 10.12
C ILE A 415 -2.80 -42.74 11.12
N ILE A 416 -2.64 -41.54 11.72
CA ILE A 416 -2.05 -41.12 13.04
C ILE A 416 -0.57 -40.67 13.22
N MET A 417 -0.46 -39.52 13.92
CA MET A 417 0.64 -38.76 14.57
C MET A 417 2.11 -39.20 14.43
N SER A 418 2.92 -38.34 13.82
CA SER A 418 4.38 -38.34 13.94
C SER A 418 4.83 -37.58 15.20
N HIS A 419 5.41 -38.28 16.17
CA HIS A 419 6.26 -37.64 17.18
C HIS A 419 7.54 -37.12 16.51
N TYR A 420 7.90 -35.87 16.77
CA TYR A 420 9.19 -35.32 16.34
C TYR A 420 10.31 -35.86 17.21
N SER A 421 11.36 -36.40 16.61
CA SER A 421 12.61 -36.74 17.30
C SER A 421 13.64 -35.63 17.08
N TYR A 422 14.23 -35.10 18.14
CA TYR A 422 15.34 -34.14 18.04
C TYR A 422 16.66 -34.86 17.75
N ASP A 423 17.63 -34.15 17.20
CA ASP A 423 18.97 -34.67 16.92
C ASP A 423 19.72 -34.96 18.25
N GLU A 424 19.74 -36.23 18.65
CA GLU A 424 20.39 -36.67 19.89
C GLU A 424 21.91 -36.74 19.75
N GLU A 425 22.41 -37.08 18.57
CA GLU A 425 23.84 -37.25 18.29
C GLU A 425 24.51 -35.94 17.84
N GLY A 426 23.73 -34.91 17.48
CA GLY A 426 24.23 -33.60 17.03
C GLY A 426 24.87 -33.65 15.64
N HIS A 427 24.48 -34.63 14.82
CA HIS A 427 25.07 -34.86 13.50
C HIS A 427 24.50 -33.92 12.43
N PHE A 428 23.24 -33.52 12.55
CA PHE A 428 22.51 -32.76 11.52
C PHE A 428 22.53 -31.26 11.76
N PHE A 429 22.55 -30.80 13.02
CA PHE A 429 22.56 -29.37 13.37
C PHE A 429 23.69 -28.54 12.72
N PRO A 430 24.96 -29.02 12.66
CA PRO A 430 26.05 -28.25 12.07
C PRO A 430 25.83 -27.91 10.58
N PHE A 431 25.16 -28.78 9.82
CA PHE A 431 24.86 -28.53 8.41
C PHE A 431 23.82 -27.42 8.24
N VAL A 432 22.77 -27.43 9.06
CA VAL A 432 21.76 -26.37 9.05
C VAL A 432 22.38 -25.02 9.40
N LEU A 433 23.19 -24.96 10.46
CA LEU A 433 23.87 -23.74 10.87
C LEU A 433 24.83 -23.21 9.80
N LEU A 434 25.58 -24.10 9.13
CA LEU A 434 26.47 -23.75 8.02
C LEU A 434 25.72 -23.10 6.86
N THR A 435 24.60 -23.68 6.43
CA THR A 435 23.82 -23.16 5.30
C THR A 435 23.26 -21.77 5.58
N PHE A 436 22.70 -21.52 6.77
CA PHE A 436 22.21 -20.20 7.17
C PHE A 436 23.32 -19.14 7.18
N LEU A 437 24.51 -19.48 7.68
CA LEU A 437 25.65 -18.56 7.72
C LEU A 437 26.15 -18.19 6.32
N ILE A 438 26.24 -19.17 5.42
CA ILE A 438 26.72 -18.94 4.04
C ILE A 438 25.75 -18.04 3.27
N ILE A 439 24.43 -18.27 3.40
CA ILE A 439 23.39 -17.46 2.75
C ILE A 439 23.49 -15.99 3.17
N ILE A 440 23.87 -15.71 4.43
CA ILE A 440 24.02 -14.35 4.93
C ILE A 440 25.39 -13.75 4.57
N LEU A 441 26.48 -14.53 4.65
CA LEU A 441 27.85 -14.03 4.46
C LEU A 441 28.20 -13.75 3.01
N ILE A 442 27.72 -14.54 2.04
CA ILE A 442 28.06 -14.33 0.62
C ILE A 442 27.51 -12.99 0.09
N PRO A 443 26.21 -12.64 0.25
CA PRO A 443 25.70 -11.37 -0.22
C PRO A 443 26.27 -10.17 0.55
N THR A 444 26.64 -10.35 1.81
CA THR A 444 27.22 -9.26 2.63
C THR A 444 28.69 -8.99 2.32
N THR A 445 29.44 -9.98 1.83
CA THR A 445 30.84 -9.82 1.41
C THR A 445 30.98 -9.22 0.01
N PHE A 446 30.03 -9.47 -0.89
CA PHE A 446 30.10 -9.03 -2.29
C PHE A 446 30.30 -7.52 -2.48
N PRO A 447 29.61 -6.60 -1.75
CA PRO A 447 29.84 -5.16 -1.86
C PRO A 447 31.23 -4.71 -1.39
N PHE A 448 31.88 -5.46 -0.49
CA PHE A 448 33.26 -5.15 -0.05
C PHE A 448 34.28 -5.50 -1.13
N LEU A 449 34.04 -6.55 -1.94
CA LEU A 449 34.92 -6.92 -3.06
C LEU A 449 34.62 -6.12 -4.34
N HIS A 450 33.36 -5.80 -4.64
CA HIS A 450 32.94 -5.21 -5.91
C HIS A 450 32.78 -3.68 -5.88
N ASN A 451 33.34 -2.99 -4.89
CA ASN A 451 33.23 -1.52 -4.82
C ASN A 451 34.13 -0.87 -5.89
N LYS A 452 33.70 -0.91 -7.16
CA LYS A 452 34.18 -0.02 -8.21
C LYS A 452 33.83 1.38 -7.73
N HIS A 453 34.82 2.08 -7.16
CA HIS A 453 34.78 3.52 -7.05
C HIS A 453 34.49 4.07 -8.45
N LYS A 454 33.22 4.37 -8.73
CA LYS A 454 32.84 5.20 -9.85
C LYS A 454 33.46 6.56 -9.55
N LYS A 455 34.68 6.78 -10.03
CA LYS A 455 35.26 8.12 -10.16
C LYS A 455 34.34 8.83 -11.13
N GLU A 456 33.31 9.50 -10.61
CA GLU A 456 32.64 10.53 -11.38
C GLU A 456 33.74 11.49 -11.83
N ILE A 457 33.98 11.56 -13.14
CA ILE A 457 34.85 12.55 -13.75
C ILE A 457 34.10 13.88 -13.60
N ILE A 458 34.24 14.49 -12.43
CA ILE A 458 33.59 15.76 -12.11
C ILE A 458 34.46 16.85 -12.73
N ALA A 459 33.99 17.42 -13.84
CA ALA A 459 34.52 18.68 -14.34
C ALA A 459 34.24 19.77 -13.28
N SER A 460 35.18 19.95 -12.37
CA SER A 460 35.24 21.11 -11.48
C SER A 460 35.74 22.31 -12.27
N CYS A 461 35.17 23.50 -12.02
CA CYS A 461 35.76 24.75 -12.49
C CYS A 461 37.25 24.82 -12.10
N SER A 462 38.13 25.15 -13.04
CA SER A 462 39.59 25.17 -12.88
C SER A 462 40.12 26.39 -12.11
N CYS A 463 39.22 27.24 -11.58
CA CYS A 463 39.52 28.50 -10.92
C CYS A 463 40.38 28.33 -9.64
N GLY A 464 41.28 29.30 -9.37
CA GLY A 464 42.16 29.27 -8.20
C GLY A 464 41.40 29.19 -6.87
N PHE A 465 40.33 29.97 -6.72
CA PHE A 465 39.45 29.96 -5.54
C PHE A 465 38.75 28.60 -5.31
N CYS A 466 38.32 27.95 -6.38
CA CYS A 466 37.65 26.65 -6.37
C CYS A 466 38.61 25.56 -5.86
N LYS A 467 39.87 25.62 -6.30
CA LYS A 467 40.94 24.70 -5.88
C LYS A 467 41.34 24.90 -4.41
N GLU A 468 41.38 26.15 -3.96
CA GLU A 468 41.69 26.48 -2.56
C GLU A 468 40.59 25.97 -1.61
N GLN A 469 39.32 26.18 -1.97
CA GLN A 469 38.18 25.64 -1.23
C GLN A 469 38.18 24.10 -1.22
N ASP A 470 38.46 23.45 -2.35
CA ASP A 470 38.61 21.99 -2.42
C ASP A 470 39.76 21.50 -1.50
N LYS A 471 40.82 22.29 -1.31
CA LYS A 471 41.92 22.00 -0.39
C LYS A 471 41.43 22.04 1.07
N ILE A 472 40.72 23.10 1.45
CA ILE A 472 40.11 23.27 2.79
C ILE A 472 39.13 22.12 3.10
N LEU A 473 38.28 21.77 2.14
CA LEU A 473 37.32 20.66 2.27
C LEU A 473 38.01 19.29 2.34
N ARG A 474 39.12 19.09 1.62
CA ARG A 474 39.92 17.86 1.71
C ARG A 474 40.59 17.74 3.08
N GLU A 475 41.09 18.82 3.67
CA GLU A 475 41.64 18.80 5.03
C GLU A 475 40.58 18.47 6.08
N TYR A 476 39.36 19.02 5.91
CA TYR A 476 38.21 18.64 6.73
C TYR A 476 37.90 17.13 6.61
N ARG A 477 37.83 16.58 5.38
CA ARG A 477 37.54 15.15 5.14
C ARG A 477 38.66 14.21 5.58
N LYS A 478 39.93 14.61 5.43
CA LYS A 478 41.10 13.79 5.79
C LYS A 478 41.14 13.45 7.29
N ARG A 479 40.68 14.34 8.17
CA ARG A 479 40.59 14.05 9.62
C ARG A 479 39.44 13.07 9.95
N THR A 480 38.41 13.00 9.12
CA THR A 480 37.33 12.00 9.26
C THR A 480 37.79 10.61 8.78
N ILE A 481 38.67 10.54 7.78
CA ILE A 481 39.22 9.30 7.21
C ILE A 481 40.31 8.68 8.11
N LYS A 482 41.01 9.48 8.94
CA LYS A 482 41.94 8.96 9.96
C LYS A 482 41.26 8.13 11.06
N ASN A 483 39.93 8.12 11.12
CA ASN A 483 39.16 7.02 11.69
C ASN A 483 38.60 6.16 10.54
N PRO A 484 39.35 5.18 10.02
CA PRO A 484 38.70 4.10 9.31
C PRO A 484 37.90 3.38 10.40
N ARG A 485 36.62 3.73 10.56
CA ARG A 485 35.71 2.80 11.21
C ARG A 485 35.77 1.57 10.31
N ILE A 486 36.57 0.57 10.70
CA ILE A 486 36.30 -0.82 10.30
C ILE A 486 34.81 -0.93 10.57
N SER A 487 34.02 -0.97 9.50
CA SER A 487 32.58 -0.90 9.65
C SER A 487 32.21 -2.01 10.62
N LYS A 488 31.32 -1.77 11.59
CA LYS A 488 30.86 -2.83 12.50
C LYS A 488 30.43 -4.08 11.71
N LYS A 489 29.97 -3.86 10.47
CA LYS A 489 29.66 -4.89 9.45
C LYS A 489 30.88 -5.71 9.00
N ALA A 490 32.05 -5.10 8.79
CA ALA A 490 33.27 -5.81 8.40
C ALA A 490 33.80 -6.72 9.53
N ILE A 491 33.75 -6.27 10.78
CA ILE A 491 34.11 -7.10 11.95
C ILE A 491 33.16 -8.30 12.04
N LEU A 492 31.85 -8.07 11.87
CA LEU A 492 30.84 -9.12 11.91
C LEU A 492 30.99 -10.15 10.76
N VAL A 493 31.37 -9.70 9.57
CA VAL A 493 31.69 -10.59 8.44
C VAL A 493 32.91 -11.45 8.74
N CYS A 494 33.99 -10.90 9.30
CA CYS A 494 35.18 -11.68 9.68
C CYS A 494 34.84 -12.73 10.74
N ILE A 495 34.08 -12.37 11.78
CA ILE A 495 33.61 -13.31 12.82
C ILE A 495 32.77 -14.43 12.20
N GLY A 496 31.87 -14.09 11.28
CA GLY A 496 31.03 -15.06 10.59
C GLY A 496 31.85 -16.09 9.79
N TRP A 497 32.87 -15.65 9.04
CA TRP A 497 33.75 -16.58 8.32
C TRP A 497 34.60 -17.45 9.24
N SER A 498 35.08 -16.93 10.36
CA SER A 498 35.77 -17.75 11.37
C SER A 498 34.87 -18.83 11.95
N LEU A 499 33.58 -18.53 12.14
CA LEU A 499 32.60 -19.48 12.66
C LEU A 499 32.25 -20.57 11.63
N VAL A 500 32.19 -20.21 10.33
CA VAL A 500 32.06 -21.18 9.23
C VAL A 500 33.22 -22.18 9.21
N VAL A 501 34.46 -21.72 9.37
CA VAL A 501 35.65 -22.61 9.42
C VAL A 501 35.57 -23.56 10.62
N CYS A 502 35.13 -23.08 11.78
CA CYS A 502 34.94 -23.89 12.98
C CYS A 502 33.89 -25.01 12.76
N ILE A 503 32.76 -24.68 12.13
CA ILE A 503 31.70 -25.66 11.84
C ILE A 503 32.16 -26.69 10.80
N LEU A 504 32.85 -26.27 9.75
CA LEU A 504 33.42 -27.18 8.76
C LEU A 504 34.42 -28.16 9.40
N TYR A 505 35.20 -27.69 10.37
CA TYR A 505 36.07 -28.55 11.16
C TYR A 505 35.29 -29.56 12.01
N GLN A 506 34.19 -29.15 12.66
CA GLN A 506 33.32 -30.08 13.39
C GLN A 506 32.70 -31.14 12.47
N ILE A 507 32.20 -30.75 11.29
CA ILE A 507 31.61 -31.66 10.31
C ILE A 507 32.62 -32.73 9.88
N SER A 508 33.89 -32.37 9.68
CA SER A 508 34.93 -33.32 9.25
C SER A 508 35.19 -34.47 10.24
N LYS A 509 34.80 -34.32 11.51
CA LYS A 509 34.99 -35.34 12.55
C LYS A 509 33.80 -36.31 12.67
N ILE A 510 32.67 -36.02 12.04
CA ILE A 510 31.45 -36.83 12.13
C ILE A 510 31.62 -38.07 11.25
N LYS A 511 31.50 -39.26 11.85
CA LYS A 511 31.47 -40.54 11.12
C LYS A 511 30.04 -41.08 11.13
N VAL A 512 29.31 -40.88 10.04
CA VAL A 512 27.95 -41.43 9.90
C VAL A 512 28.05 -42.93 9.64
N LYS A 513 27.49 -43.76 10.53
CA LYS A 513 27.31 -45.20 10.30
C LYS A 513 25.88 -45.44 9.83
N TYR A 514 25.69 -45.74 8.55
CA TYR A 514 24.41 -46.26 8.06
C TYR A 514 24.33 -47.74 8.41
N LYS A 515 23.45 -48.11 9.35
CA LYS A 515 23.19 -49.52 9.70
C LYS A 515 22.08 -50.03 8.79
N ILE A 516 22.45 -50.68 7.69
CA ILE A 516 21.50 -51.41 6.83
C ILE A 516 21.15 -52.73 7.56
N TRP A 517 19.86 -53.09 7.62
CA TRP A 517 19.44 -54.32 8.27
C TRP A 517 19.71 -55.51 7.34
N ASP A 518 20.78 -56.27 7.60
CA ASP A 518 21.13 -57.49 6.86
C ASP A 518 21.00 -58.73 7.77
N PRO A 519 20.07 -59.66 7.50
CA PRO A 519 19.84 -60.83 8.32
C PRO A 519 21.03 -61.83 8.30
N TYR A 520 21.83 -61.85 7.23
CA TYR A 520 23.00 -62.71 7.13
C TYR A 520 24.16 -62.17 7.97
N GLU A 521 24.34 -60.85 8.03
CA GLU A 521 25.30 -60.18 8.92
C GLU A 521 24.91 -60.38 10.40
N ILE A 522 23.61 -60.25 10.74
CA ILE A 522 23.08 -60.46 12.10
C ILE A 522 23.30 -61.92 12.57
N LEU A 523 23.13 -62.90 11.69
CA LEU A 523 23.38 -64.31 11.98
C LEU A 523 24.86 -64.70 11.85
N GLY A 524 25.69 -63.84 11.26
CA GLY A 524 27.12 -64.04 11.02
C GLY A 524 27.40 -65.21 10.06
N ILE A 525 26.69 -65.25 8.93
CA ILE A 525 26.76 -66.28 7.89
C ILE A 525 26.84 -65.64 6.50
N SER A 526 27.35 -66.36 5.50
CA SER A 526 27.38 -65.88 4.11
C SER A 526 25.99 -65.95 3.46
N MET A 527 25.71 -65.04 2.51
CA MET A 527 24.45 -65.03 1.75
C MET A 527 24.15 -66.34 0.99
N SER A 528 25.18 -67.13 0.67
CA SER A 528 25.06 -68.43 0.00
C SER A 528 24.88 -69.62 0.95
N ALA A 529 24.70 -69.39 2.25
CA ALA A 529 24.60 -70.47 3.25
C ALA A 529 23.35 -71.34 3.05
N SER A 530 23.49 -72.65 3.23
CA SER A 530 22.39 -73.61 3.11
C SER A 530 21.44 -73.51 4.31
N GLU A 531 20.16 -73.86 4.13
CA GLU A 531 19.14 -73.78 5.19
C GLU A 531 19.52 -74.58 6.46
N LYS A 532 20.21 -75.71 6.28
CA LYS A 532 20.76 -76.51 7.40
C LYS A 532 21.79 -75.73 8.22
N GLU A 533 22.62 -74.91 7.59
CA GLU A 533 23.62 -74.07 8.27
C GLU A 533 22.98 -72.89 9.00
N ILE A 534 21.97 -72.26 8.38
CA ILE A 534 21.19 -71.16 8.97
C ILE A 534 20.53 -71.65 10.28
N ARG A 535 19.84 -72.81 10.22
CA ARG A 535 19.18 -73.40 11.39
C ARG A 535 20.18 -73.82 12.48
N LYS A 536 21.32 -74.38 12.10
CA LYS A 536 22.40 -74.75 13.03
C LYS A 536 22.98 -73.51 13.74
N ARG A 537 23.17 -72.41 13.00
CA ARG A 537 23.72 -71.16 13.53
C ARG A 537 22.73 -70.44 14.44
N TYR A 538 21.46 -70.34 14.03
CA TYR A 538 20.38 -69.81 14.86
C TYR A 538 20.28 -70.59 16.18
N LYS A 539 20.21 -71.93 16.14
CA LYS A 539 20.15 -72.75 17.36
C LYS A 539 21.33 -72.47 18.32
N LYS A 540 22.53 -72.25 17.79
CA LYS A 540 23.71 -71.90 18.59
C LYS A 540 23.63 -70.48 19.19
N LEU A 541 23.12 -69.51 18.43
CA LEU A 541 22.96 -68.12 18.89
C LEU A 541 21.81 -67.97 19.89
N SER A 542 20.66 -68.59 19.64
CA SER A 542 19.51 -68.58 20.56
C SER A 542 19.85 -69.21 21.91
N LEU A 543 20.67 -70.26 21.94
CA LEU A 543 21.14 -70.84 23.21
C LEU A 543 22.09 -69.93 23.99
N LYS A 544 22.87 -69.09 23.29
CA LYS A 544 23.86 -68.18 23.89
C LYS A 544 23.24 -66.85 24.34
N LEU A 545 22.22 -66.38 23.62
CA LEU A 545 21.64 -65.04 23.76
C LEU A 545 20.19 -65.05 24.26
N HIS A 546 19.69 -66.19 24.76
CA HIS A 546 18.36 -66.25 25.38
C HIS A 546 18.31 -65.33 26.61
N PRO A 547 17.27 -64.49 26.78
CA PRO A 547 17.22 -63.47 27.84
C PRO A 547 17.39 -64.03 29.26
N ASP A 548 16.97 -65.27 29.51
CA ASP A 548 17.13 -65.94 30.80
C ASP A 548 18.51 -66.58 31.06
N LYS A 549 19.39 -66.68 30.05
CA LYS A 549 20.70 -67.35 30.15
C LYS A 549 21.90 -66.39 30.09
N VAL A 550 21.66 -65.10 29.82
CA VAL A 550 22.69 -64.07 29.72
C VAL A 550 22.99 -63.50 31.12
N ARG A 551 24.27 -63.46 31.51
CA ARG A 551 24.70 -62.72 32.71
C ARG A 551 24.95 -61.26 32.35
N PHE A 552 24.20 -60.35 32.95
CA PHE A 552 24.28 -58.91 32.67
C PHE A 552 25.54 -58.28 33.29
N ASN A 553 26.32 -57.54 32.49
CA ASN A 553 27.41 -56.68 32.96
C ASN A 553 26.90 -55.24 33.12
N THR A 554 27.68 -54.36 33.78
CA THR A 554 27.35 -52.94 34.06
C THR A 554 26.96 -52.10 32.84
N THR A 555 27.27 -52.55 31.62
CA THR A 555 26.97 -51.85 30.35
C THR A 555 25.81 -52.44 29.55
N GLN A 556 25.26 -53.60 29.92
CA GLN A 556 24.21 -54.28 29.16
C GLN A 556 22.94 -54.45 30.01
N THR A 557 21.87 -53.77 29.60
CA THR A 557 20.55 -53.84 30.25
C THR A 557 19.77 -55.08 29.80
N ARG A 558 18.80 -55.51 30.63
CA ARG A 558 17.90 -56.62 30.31
C ARG A 558 17.15 -56.40 28.98
N GLU A 559 16.68 -55.18 28.77
CA GLU A 559 16.01 -54.74 27.53
C GLU A 559 16.90 -54.87 26.29
N SER A 560 18.21 -54.58 26.42
CA SER A 560 19.16 -54.72 25.31
C SER A 560 19.40 -56.19 24.93
N ALA A 561 19.30 -57.13 25.88
CA ALA A 561 19.43 -58.55 25.59
C ALA A 561 18.14 -59.12 24.97
N GLU A 562 16.97 -58.65 25.42
CA GLU A 562 15.68 -58.99 24.84
C GLU A 562 15.55 -58.48 23.40
N SER A 563 15.96 -57.23 23.12
CA SER A 563 15.95 -56.67 21.77
C SER A 563 16.89 -57.41 20.82
N LEU A 564 18.10 -57.75 21.27
CA LEU A 564 19.06 -58.53 20.48
C LEU A 564 18.54 -59.94 20.16
N TYR A 565 17.84 -60.58 21.10
CA TYR A 565 17.21 -61.88 20.87
C TYR A 565 16.05 -61.79 19.86
N VAL A 566 15.25 -60.74 19.93
CA VAL A 566 14.20 -60.44 18.95
C VAL A 566 14.80 -60.20 17.57
N GLU A 567 15.89 -59.42 17.46
CA GLU A 567 16.58 -59.17 16.19
C GLU A 567 17.10 -60.46 15.53
N ILE A 568 17.73 -61.35 16.30
CA ILE A 568 18.23 -62.64 15.78
C ILE A 568 17.08 -63.55 15.35
N THR A 569 15.96 -63.52 16.08
CA THR A 569 14.76 -64.28 15.75
C THR A 569 14.13 -63.76 14.45
N LYS A 570 14.04 -62.44 14.28
CA LYS A 570 13.57 -61.79 13.05
C LYS A 570 14.50 -62.09 11.87
N ALA A 571 15.81 -62.05 12.07
CA ALA A 571 16.80 -62.41 11.05
C ALA A 571 16.67 -63.87 10.58
N TYR A 572 16.45 -64.81 11.50
CA TYR A 572 16.19 -66.21 11.15
C TYR A 572 14.88 -66.37 10.37
N LYS A 573 13.79 -65.74 10.82
CA LYS A 573 12.48 -65.81 10.16
C LYS A 573 12.47 -65.16 8.77
N ALA A 574 13.23 -64.07 8.57
CA ALA A 574 13.34 -63.40 7.28
C ALA A 574 14.01 -64.26 6.20
N VAL A 575 14.96 -65.12 6.59
CA VAL A 575 15.77 -65.90 5.64
C VAL A 575 15.29 -67.35 5.48
N SER A 576 14.67 -67.93 6.53
CA SER A 576 14.15 -69.31 6.50
C SER A 576 12.75 -69.41 5.86
N LEU A 577 12.38 -70.59 5.35
CA LEU A 577 11.05 -70.86 4.74
C LEU A 577 9.92 -71.05 5.77
N THR A 578 10.13 -70.65 7.03
CA THR A 578 9.17 -70.93 8.12
C THR A 578 8.00 -69.95 8.20
N ASP A 579 8.16 -68.73 7.68
CA ASP A 579 7.19 -67.65 7.81
C ASP A 579 7.16 -66.84 6.50
N GLU A 580 6.26 -67.20 5.59
CA GLU A 580 6.24 -66.64 4.21
C GLU A 580 6.00 -65.12 4.18
N ASP A 581 5.24 -64.60 5.14
CA ASP A 581 4.88 -63.18 5.19
C ASP A 581 6.07 -62.29 5.57
N ILE A 582 6.87 -62.70 6.57
CA ILE A 582 8.08 -61.97 7.00
C ILE A 582 9.15 -61.99 5.90
N ARG A 583 9.27 -63.12 5.20
CA ARG A 583 10.18 -63.25 4.05
C ARG A 583 9.75 -62.37 2.89
N ARG A 584 8.44 -62.34 2.56
CA ARG A 584 7.88 -61.45 1.54
C ARG A 584 8.14 -59.99 1.89
N ASN A 585 7.90 -59.60 3.15
CA ASN A 585 8.18 -58.27 3.67
C ASN A 585 9.66 -57.86 3.53
N TYR A 586 10.59 -58.78 3.83
CA TYR A 586 12.01 -58.52 3.66
C TYR A 586 12.43 -58.40 2.18
N ILE A 587 11.88 -59.24 1.29
CA ILE A 587 12.17 -59.18 -0.16
C ILE A 587 11.64 -57.88 -0.78
N GLU A 588 10.45 -57.45 -0.37
CA GLU A 588 9.75 -56.29 -0.93
C GLU A 588 10.21 -54.95 -0.33
N TYR A 589 10.49 -54.92 0.99
CA TYR A 589 10.78 -53.69 1.74
C TYR A 589 12.18 -53.66 2.39
N GLY A 590 12.97 -54.73 2.32
CA GLY A 590 14.31 -54.81 2.93
C GLY A 590 14.32 -54.95 4.45
N HIS A 591 13.16 -55.16 5.10
CA HIS A 591 13.03 -55.33 6.55
C HIS A 591 11.92 -56.34 6.92
N PRO A 592 12.09 -57.19 7.95
CA PRO A 592 11.16 -58.27 8.30
C PRO A 592 9.78 -57.80 8.76
N ASP A 593 9.70 -56.60 9.35
CA ASP A 593 8.46 -56.03 9.85
C ASP A 593 7.64 -55.34 8.72
N GLY A 594 8.13 -55.35 7.47
CA GLY A 594 7.51 -54.66 6.34
C GLY A 594 7.91 -53.19 6.25
N LYS A 595 7.04 -52.37 5.62
CA LYS A 595 7.24 -50.92 5.45
C LYS A 595 7.47 -50.26 6.81
N GLN A 596 8.64 -49.64 6.99
CA GLN A 596 9.01 -48.95 8.23
C GLN A 596 8.35 -47.57 8.33
N ASP A 597 7.99 -47.16 9.54
CA ASP A 597 7.44 -45.83 9.81
C ASP A 597 8.46 -44.73 9.47
N PHE A 598 7.97 -43.66 8.86
CA PHE A 598 8.77 -42.47 8.60
C PHE A 598 8.83 -41.60 9.86
N SER A 599 10.01 -41.51 10.48
CA SER A 599 10.26 -40.59 11.59
C SER A 599 10.76 -39.24 11.07
N ILE A 600 10.08 -38.17 11.47
CA ILE A 600 10.50 -36.79 11.14
C ILE A 600 11.42 -36.29 12.26
N GLY A 601 12.69 -36.13 11.91
CA GLY A 601 13.69 -35.53 12.79
C GLY A 601 13.79 -34.02 12.63
N ILE A 602 13.85 -33.27 13.74
CA ILE A 602 14.26 -31.86 13.72
C ILE A 602 15.76 -31.79 13.99
N ALA A 603 16.51 -31.17 13.08
CA ALA A 603 17.96 -30.99 13.19
C ALA A 603 18.40 -30.00 14.30
N LEU A 604 17.53 -29.72 15.28
CA LEU A 604 17.90 -28.93 16.46
C LEU A 604 18.47 -29.88 17.52
N PRO A 605 19.54 -29.47 18.23
CA PRO A 605 20.12 -30.28 19.29
C PRO A 605 19.11 -30.49 20.42
N LYS A 606 19.03 -31.72 20.92
CA LYS A 606 18.12 -32.09 22.02
C LYS A 606 18.34 -31.24 23.28
N TRP A 607 19.58 -30.83 23.59
CA TRP A 607 19.90 -30.03 24.78
C TRP A 607 19.21 -28.66 24.84
N ILE A 608 18.74 -28.10 23.71
CA ILE A 608 17.99 -26.83 23.68
C ILE A 608 16.58 -27.01 24.27
N VAL A 609 16.00 -28.20 24.08
CA VAL A 609 14.62 -28.54 24.45
C VAL A 609 14.55 -29.35 25.75
N GLU A 610 15.69 -29.89 26.20
CA GLU A 610 15.79 -30.57 27.49
C GLU A 610 15.32 -29.69 28.66
N THR A 611 14.61 -30.31 29.60
CA THR A 611 13.99 -29.66 30.78
C THR A 611 14.98 -28.86 31.62
N LYS A 612 16.28 -29.21 31.58
CA LYS A 612 17.36 -28.48 32.28
C LYS A 612 17.74 -27.14 31.65
N ASN A 613 17.50 -26.92 30.36
CA ASN A 613 17.97 -25.71 29.66
C ASN A 613 16.84 -24.87 29.07
N ASN A 614 15.62 -25.42 28.99
CA ASN A 614 14.45 -24.76 28.42
C ASN A 614 14.19 -23.38 29.05
N TYR A 615 14.34 -23.23 30.37
CA TYR A 615 14.10 -21.96 31.05
C TYR A 615 15.10 -20.85 30.64
N TYR A 616 16.36 -21.17 30.34
CA TYR A 616 17.33 -20.19 29.84
C TYR A 616 16.96 -19.71 28.42
N VAL A 617 16.51 -20.61 27.56
CA VAL A 617 16.10 -20.30 26.18
C VAL A 617 14.84 -19.43 26.19
N LEU A 618 13.85 -19.80 27.01
CA LEU A 618 12.61 -19.03 27.18
C LEU A 618 12.89 -17.65 27.76
N GLY A 619 13.80 -17.55 28.74
CA GLY A 619 14.25 -16.28 29.31
C GLY A 619 14.94 -15.38 28.28
N ALA A 620 15.84 -15.93 27.46
CA ALA A 620 16.50 -15.18 26.38
C ALA A 620 15.48 -14.69 25.33
N TYR A 621 14.50 -15.52 24.98
CA TYR A 621 13.41 -15.16 24.08
C TYR A 621 12.56 -14.01 24.64
N ALA A 622 12.18 -14.09 25.92
CA ALA A 622 11.44 -13.04 26.61
C ALA A 622 12.21 -11.71 26.66
N ILE A 623 13.53 -11.74 26.84
CA ILE A 623 14.37 -10.51 26.81
C ILE A 623 14.42 -9.92 25.40
N ALA A 624 14.62 -10.76 24.38
CA ALA A 624 14.73 -10.31 22.99
C ALA A 624 13.43 -9.66 22.49
N PHE A 625 12.29 -10.32 22.69
CA PHE A 625 11.01 -9.85 22.19
C PHE A 625 10.29 -8.89 23.15
N GLY A 626 10.46 -9.05 24.47
CA GLY A 626 9.83 -8.20 25.47
C GLY A 626 10.53 -6.87 25.71
N PHE A 627 11.87 -6.81 25.64
CA PHE A 627 12.62 -5.59 25.94
C PHE A 627 13.38 -5.03 24.74
N ALA A 628 14.16 -5.87 24.05
CA ALA A 628 15.02 -5.37 22.98
C ALA A 628 14.20 -4.85 21.79
N LEU A 629 13.19 -5.61 21.34
CA LEU A 629 12.36 -5.20 20.21
C LEU A 629 11.59 -3.89 20.50
N PRO A 630 10.82 -3.74 21.60
CA PRO A 630 10.16 -2.48 21.90
C PRO A 630 11.12 -1.30 22.09
N TYR A 631 12.30 -1.53 22.69
CA TYR A 631 13.31 -0.49 22.85
C TYR A 631 13.84 0.02 21.50
N TYR A 632 14.21 -0.86 20.57
CA TYR A 632 14.73 -0.46 19.27
C TYR A 632 13.66 0.15 18.37
N VAL A 633 12.45 -0.42 18.37
CA VAL A 633 11.29 0.13 17.65
C VAL A 633 10.93 1.50 18.21
N GLY A 634 10.83 1.64 19.53
CA GLY A 634 10.57 2.91 20.20
C GLY A 634 11.64 3.96 19.87
N LYS A 635 12.92 3.61 19.97
CA LYS A 635 14.04 4.50 19.62
C LYS A 635 13.99 4.95 18.16
N TRP A 636 13.63 4.07 17.23
CA TRP A 636 13.46 4.40 15.81
C TRP A 636 12.25 5.30 15.58
N TRP A 637 11.10 4.95 16.16
CA TRP A 637 9.84 5.68 16.01
C TRP A 637 9.95 7.11 16.54
N TYR A 638 10.38 7.28 17.80
CA TYR A 638 10.57 8.59 18.40
C TYR A 638 11.70 9.37 17.72
N GLY A 639 12.72 8.70 17.19
CA GLY A 639 13.77 9.34 16.39
C GLY A 639 13.24 9.94 15.08
N ASN A 640 12.40 9.20 14.35
CA ASN A 640 11.83 9.67 13.08
C ASN A 640 10.71 10.70 13.27
N LYS A 641 9.89 10.57 14.32
CA LYS A 641 8.81 11.53 14.65
C LYS A 641 9.33 12.96 14.87
N LEU A 642 10.60 13.12 15.22
CA LEU A 642 11.24 14.43 15.41
C LEU A 642 11.51 15.19 14.10
N TYR A 643 11.43 14.53 12.94
CA TYR A 643 11.73 15.14 11.63
C TYR A 643 10.52 15.11 10.70
N THR A 644 10.34 16.18 9.93
CA THR A 644 9.32 16.29 8.88
C THR A 644 9.75 15.59 7.61
N LYS A 645 8.82 15.45 6.64
CA LYS A 645 9.10 14.90 5.31
C LYS A 645 10.25 15.61 4.57
N ASP A 646 10.41 16.91 4.81
CA ASP A 646 11.47 17.74 4.22
C ASP A 646 12.81 17.63 4.96
N GLY A 647 12.89 16.77 5.99
CA GLY A 647 14.10 16.53 6.78
C GLY A 647 14.39 17.58 7.85
N ILE A 648 13.43 18.48 8.12
CA ILE A 648 13.53 19.54 9.14
C ILE A 648 13.00 19.03 10.47
N HIS A 649 13.61 19.44 11.57
CA HIS A 649 13.14 19.13 12.91
C HIS A 649 11.77 19.80 13.18
N THR A 650 10.83 19.08 13.78
CA THR A 650 9.45 19.56 14.02
C THR A 650 9.39 20.90 14.75
N LYS A 651 10.19 21.08 15.82
CA LYS A 651 10.35 22.36 16.52
C LYS A 651 10.84 23.53 15.64
N SER A 652 11.65 23.26 14.62
CA SER A 652 12.09 24.28 13.67
C SER A 652 10.97 24.63 12.70
N ALA A 653 10.25 23.62 12.21
CA ALA A 653 9.06 23.82 11.37
C ALA A 653 7.98 24.62 12.11
N GLU A 654 7.75 24.35 13.39
CA GLU A 654 6.82 25.12 14.24
C GLU A 654 7.21 26.61 14.33
N LYS A 655 8.50 26.90 14.52
CA LYS A 655 9.01 28.28 14.53
C LYS A 655 8.87 28.97 13.18
N PHE A 656 9.10 28.24 12.09
CA PHE A 656 8.91 28.76 10.73
C PHE A 656 7.44 29.09 10.46
N PHE A 657 6.53 28.18 10.80
CA PHE A 657 5.09 28.40 10.68
C PHE A 657 4.62 29.63 11.47
N LYS A 658 5.07 29.78 12.72
CA LYS A 658 4.73 30.94 13.56
C LYS A 658 5.41 32.25 13.14
N GLY A 659 6.51 32.18 12.38
CA GLY A 659 7.36 33.33 12.07
C GLY A 659 7.16 33.93 10.68
N ILE A 660 6.37 33.29 9.82
CA ILE A 660 6.04 33.79 8.48
C ILE A 660 4.94 34.86 8.59
N GLU A 661 5.16 35.99 7.93
CA GLU A 661 4.21 37.09 7.80
C GLU A 661 4.02 37.43 6.31
N GLU A 662 2.91 38.08 5.97
CA GLU A 662 2.60 38.49 4.58
C GLU A 662 3.65 39.44 4.00
N VAL A 663 4.14 40.38 4.82
CA VAL A 663 5.20 41.33 4.46
C VAL A 663 6.44 41.06 5.32
N MET A 664 7.47 40.47 4.73
CA MET A 664 8.74 40.19 5.42
C MET A 664 9.91 40.94 4.81
N THR A 665 10.91 41.28 5.62
CA THR A 665 12.20 41.80 5.14
C THR A 665 13.23 40.69 5.03
N PRO A 666 14.20 40.76 4.10
CA PRO A 666 15.24 39.73 3.96
C PRO A 666 16.01 39.44 5.26
N ARG A 667 16.24 40.48 6.08
CA ARG A 667 16.92 40.34 7.38
C ARG A 667 16.09 39.57 8.41
N LYS A 668 14.77 39.77 8.44
CA LYS A 668 13.86 39.01 9.32
C LYS A 668 13.87 37.53 8.93
N LEU A 669 13.98 37.23 7.64
CA LEU A 669 14.09 35.87 7.13
C LEU A 669 15.43 35.20 7.51
N GLU A 670 16.55 35.91 7.40
CA GLU A 670 17.86 35.45 7.87
C GLU A 670 17.83 35.13 9.38
N LEU A 671 17.17 35.99 10.17
CA LEU A 671 16.96 35.77 11.59
C LEU A 671 16.08 34.54 11.84
N LEU A 672 15.00 34.35 11.09
CA LEU A 672 14.10 33.20 11.23
C LEU A 672 14.85 31.88 10.98
N ILE A 673 15.64 31.77 9.91
CA ILE A 673 16.45 30.58 9.63
C ILE A 673 17.47 30.32 10.76
N SER A 674 18.06 31.36 11.34
CA SER A 674 19.02 31.20 12.44
C SER A 674 18.41 30.62 13.72
N GLN A 675 17.08 30.71 13.90
CA GLN A 675 16.36 30.19 15.06
C GLN A 675 16.07 28.67 15.02
N SER A 676 16.58 27.98 14.00
CA SER A 676 16.37 26.54 13.78
C SER A 676 17.03 25.69 14.85
N HIS A 677 16.32 24.67 15.34
CA HIS A 677 16.76 23.74 16.37
C HIS A 677 18.03 22.96 15.97
N GLU A 678 18.22 22.73 14.68
CA GLU A 678 19.39 22.08 14.09
C GLU A 678 20.68 22.82 14.39
N TYR A 679 20.64 24.13 14.67
CA TYR A 679 21.81 24.93 15.02
C TYR A 679 22.17 24.89 16.51
N LYS A 680 21.44 24.12 17.32
CA LYS A 680 21.69 24.01 18.77
C LYS A 680 23.05 23.38 19.11
N PHE A 681 23.70 22.68 18.17
CA PHE A 681 25.08 22.18 18.37
C PHE A 681 26.13 23.30 18.47
N LEU A 682 25.82 24.53 18.06
CA LEU A 682 26.71 25.67 18.13
C LEU A 682 26.77 26.20 19.57
N THR A 683 27.68 25.66 20.38
CA THR A 683 27.90 26.08 21.77
C THR A 683 29.13 26.98 21.91
N GLY A 684 29.11 27.85 22.92
CA GLY A 684 30.21 28.78 23.25
C GLY A 684 30.30 30.02 22.35
N PHE A 685 30.64 31.18 22.93
CA PHE A 685 30.70 32.47 22.24
C PHE A 685 32.13 33.01 22.29
N GLU A 686 32.79 33.17 21.14
CA GLU A 686 34.17 33.64 21.02
C GLU A 686 34.23 35.19 20.88
N ASP A 687 35.33 35.82 21.30
CA ASP A 687 35.45 37.29 21.29
C ASP A 687 35.45 37.89 19.88
N GLU A 688 35.90 37.13 18.87
CA GLU A 688 35.83 37.52 17.46
C GLU A 688 34.37 37.77 17.01
N LEU A 689 33.42 37.00 17.52
CA LEU A 689 31.98 37.17 17.25
C LEU A 689 31.40 38.41 17.93
N LYS A 690 31.88 38.76 19.15
CA LYS A 690 31.49 40.02 19.83
C LYS A 690 31.91 41.24 19.00
N ASN A 691 33.08 41.18 18.36
CA ASN A 691 33.56 42.28 17.52
C ASN A 691 32.74 42.42 16.23
N ILE A 692 32.36 41.30 15.60
CA ILE A 692 31.45 41.29 14.44
C ILE A 692 30.08 41.85 14.84
N GLU A 693 29.57 41.42 15.98
CA GLU A 693 28.31 41.90 16.52
C GLU A 693 28.30 43.41 16.78
N LYS A 694 29.34 43.96 17.42
CA LYS A 694 29.50 45.41 17.59
C LYS A 694 29.46 46.14 16.24
N LYS A 695 30.11 45.59 15.20
CA LYS A 695 30.09 46.16 13.84
C LYS A 695 28.70 46.11 13.17
N ILE A 696 27.86 45.13 13.52
CA ILE A 696 26.48 45.02 13.03
C ILE A 696 25.61 46.07 13.72
N ILE A 697 25.68 46.15 15.05
CA ILE A 697 24.91 47.11 15.86
C ILE A 697 25.23 48.56 15.43
N LEU A 698 26.51 48.89 15.22
CA LEU A 698 26.94 50.23 14.81
C LEU A 698 26.42 50.67 13.42
N LYS A 699 26.11 49.73 12.53
CA LYS A 699 25.61 50.05 11.18
C LYS A 699 24.10 50.22 11.12
N ASP A 700 23.38 49.84 12.17
CA ASP A 700 21.97 49.52 12.06
C ASP A 700 21.22 49.87 13.36
N ASN A 701 21.07 51.18 13.61
CA ASN A 701 20.42 51.69 14.83
C ASN A 701 18.94 51.26 14.99
N LYS A 702 18.30 50.63 13.99
CA LYS A 702 16.88 50.23 13.99
C LYS A 702 16.61 48.79 14.40
N TYR A 703 17.61 47.90 14.33
CA TYR A 703 17.41 46.48 14.63
C TYR A 703 18.11 46.13 15.94
N GLN A 704 17.39 46.27 17.04
CA GLN A 704 17.83 45.71 18.30
C GLN A 704 18.01 44.20 18.13
N LEU A 705 19.27 43.74 18.15
CA LEU A 705 19.72 42.36 18.37
C LEU A 705 19.23 41.76 19.72
N HIS A 706 18.23 42.36 20.36
CA HIS A 706 17.72 42.01 21.68
C HIS A 706 16.91 40.71 21.74
N ILE A 707 16.54 40.10 20.61
CA ILE A 707 15.59 38.98 20.62
C ILE A 707 16.26 37.70 20.13
N GLN A 708 17.14 37.15 20.97
CA GLN A 708 17.43 35.71 21.05
C GLN A 708 18.11 35.43 22.39
N LYS A 709 17.36 34.90 23.38
CA LYS A 709 17.89 34.51 24.69
C LYS A 709 18.93 33.39 24.59
N ASP A 710 18.84 32.55 23.55
CA ASP A 710 19.72 31.41 23.33
C ASP A 710 21.00 31.82 22.57
N LEU A 711 22.16 31.59 23.19
CA LEU A 711 23.47 31.92 22.61
C LEU A 711 23.76 31.20 21.28
N SER A 712 23.21 30.00 21.09
CA SER A 712 23.42 29.19 19.89
C SER A 712 22.82 29.81 18.63
N TYR A 713 21.60 30.33 18.72
CA TYR A 713 20.94 30.97 17.58
C TYR A 713 21.61 32.30 17.21
N ARG A 714 22.03 33.07 18.22
CA ARG A 714 22.77 34.32 18.03
C ARG A 714 24.09 34.07 17.31
N LYS A 715 24.81 33.03 17.72
CA LYS A 715 26.02 32.58 17.04
C LYS A 715 25.75 32.12 15.60
N ALA A 716 24.67 31.37 15.37
CA ALA A 716 24.27 30.95 14.02
C ALA A 716 24.02 32.14 13.09
N TYR A 717 23.29 33.15 13.57
CA TYR A 717 23.02 34.38 12.84
C TYR A 717 24.30 35.12 12.49
N LEU A 718 25.21 35.32 13.45
CA LEU A 718 26.49 36.00 13.21
C LEU A 718 27.38 35.26 12.20
N LEU A 719 27.41 33.93 12.25
CA LEU A 719 28.16 33.12 11.29
C LEU A 719 27.55 33.17 9.87
N LEU A 720 26.22 33.17 9.76
CA LEU A 720 25.51 33.34 8.49
C LEU A 720 25.75 34.73 7.91
N TYR A 721 25.64 35.78 8.74
CA TYR A 721 25.94 37.15 8.35
C TYR A 721 27.40 37.32 7.90
N ALA A 722 28.35 36.73 8.63
CA ALA A 722 29.76 36.75 8.25
C ALA A 722 30.00 36.08 6.88
N HIS A 723 29.27 35.01 6.58
CA HIS A 723 29.31 34.34 5.28
C HIS A 723 28.77 35.23 4.15
N LEU A 724 27.53 35.73 4.29
CA LEU A 724 26.89 36.61 3.31
C LEU A 724 27.71 37.87 3.05
N HIS A 725 28.40 38.37 4.08
CA HIS A 725 29.25 39.55 3.97
C HIS A 725 30.71 39.32 3.58
N ARG A 726 31.12 38.06 3.37
CA ARG A 726 32.50 37.64 3.08
C ARG A 726 33.51 38.18 4.10
N ILE A 727 33.13 38.18 5.39
CA ILE A 727 34.02 38.58 6.49
C ILE A 727 34.97 37.41 6.76
N ASN A 728 36.27 37.63 6.64
CA ASN A 728 37.28 36.59 6.90
C ASN A 728 37.38 36.33 8.40
N LEU A 729 37.08 35.10 8.83
CA LEU A 729 37.26 34.62 10.20
C LEU A 729 38.72 34.19 10.41
N GLN A 730 39.33 34.51 11.55
CA GLN A 730 40.69 34.07 11.87
C GLN A 730 40.70 32.70 12.54
N SER A 731 39.72 32.42 13.40
CA SER A 731 39.57 31.14 14.11
C SER A 731 39.21 29.98 13.17
N PHE A 732 40.06 28.94 13.12
CA PHE A 732 39.78 27.70 12.37
C PHE A 732 38.53 26.97 12.90
N LYS A 733 38.25 27.08 14.20
CA LYS A 733 37.08 26.49 14.83
C LYS A 733 35.78 27.14 14.33
N LEU A 734 35.73 28.47 14.25
CA LEU A 734 34.58 29.19 13.70
C LEU A 734 34.36 28.89 12.21
N LYS A 735 35.43 28.78 11.42
CA LYS A 735 35.32 28.34 10.00
C LYS A 735 34.69 26.96 9.88
N LYS A 736 35.08 26.02 10.75
CA LYS A 736 34.52 24.67 10.78
C LYS A 736 33.03 24.68 11.13
N GLU A 737 32.65 25.48 12.12
CA GLU A 737 31.25 25.65 12.54
C GLU A 737 30.41 26.32 11.46
N GLN A 738 30.94 27.34 10.78
CA GLN A 738 30.31 28.01 9.64
C GLN A 738 30.07 27.03 8.48
N ILE A 739 31.05 26.17 8.16
CA ILE A 739 30.89 25.13 7.13
C ILE A 739 29.76 24.16 7.49
N SER A 740 29.69 23.70 8.74
CA SER A 740 28.61 22.81 9.20
C SER A 740 27.24 23.49 9.14
N LEU A 741 27.16 24.77 9.52
CA LEU A 741 25.94 25.59 9.43
C LEU A 741 25.45 25.68 7.97
N LEU A 742 26.32 26.06 7.04
CA LEU A 742 25.97 26.25 5.63
C LEU A 742 25.49 24.96 4.94
N GLN A 743 25.97 23.79 5.39
CA GLN A 743 25.51 22.50 4.87
C GLN A 743 24.06 22.16 5.24
N LEU A 744 23.56 22.75 6.33
CA LEU A 744 22.18 22.59 6.81
C LEU A 744 21.28 23.73 6.30
N ALA A 745 21.84 24.91 6.03
CA ALA A 745 21.09 26.11 5.65
C ALA A 745 20.20 25.92 4.40
N LEU A 746 20.65 25.21 3.36
CA LEU A 746 19.83 24.95 2.17
C LEU A 746 18.68 23.97 2.44
N MET A 747 18.88 23.00 3.33
CA MET A 747 17.81 22.09 3.75
C MET A 747 16.73 22.88 4.50
N LEU A 748 17.15 23.74 5.45
CA LEU A 748 16.25 24.60 6.20
C LEU A 748 15.50 25.60 5.31
N GLN A 749 16.21 26.22 4.35
CA GLN A 749 15.60 27.11 3.36
C GLN A 749 14.56 26.38 2.51
N SER A 750 14.84 25.14 2.09
CA SER A 750 13.90 24.36 1.27
C SER A 750 12.60 24.01 2.00
N GLY A 751 12.64 23.61 3.27
CA GLY A 751 11.41 23.37 4.01
C GLY A 751 10.75 24.66 4.52
N LEU A 752 11.49 25.75 4.71
CA LEU A 752 10.89 27.08 4.91
C LEU A 752 10.09 27.52 3.66
N LEU A 753 10.62 27.25 2.46
CA LEU A 753 9.90 27.47 1.21
C LEU A 753 8.63 26.61 1.17
N SER A 754 8.70 25.31 1.47
CA SER A 754 7.53 24.42 1.53
C SER A 754 6.43 24.93 2.47
N ILE A 755 6.80 25.42 3.66
CA ILE A 755 5.84 25.97 4.63
C ILE A 755 5.25 27.29 4.10
N CYS A 756 6.06 28.18 3.56
CA CYS A 756 5.60 29.46 3.02
C CYS A 756 4.68 29.28 1.80
N MET A 757 4.87 28.22 1.01
CA MET A 757 4.00 27.89 -0.12
C MET A 757 2.56 27.59 0.31
N ILE A 758 2.33 27.11 1.54
CA ILE A 758 0.97 26.85 2.07
C ILE A 758 0.20 28.17 2.25
N TYR A 759 0.89 29.23 2.70
CA TYR A 759 0.29 30.56 2.84
C TYR A 759 0.06 31.26 1.50
N GLY A 760 0.90 30.97 0.49
CA GLY A 760 0.76 31.51 -0.86
C GLY A 760 1.18 32.97 -1.05
N PHE A 761 1.83 33.60 -0.06
CA PHE A 761 2.31 34.98 -0.13
C PHE A 761 3.50 35.13 -1.09
N LEU A 762 3.36 35.95 -2.14
CA LEU A 762 4.38 36.08 -3.19
C LEU A 762 5.69 36.69 -2.67
N GLN A 763 5.63 37.81 -1.96
CA GLN A 763 6.83 38.52 -1.51
C GLN A 763 7.74 37.66 -0.60
N PRO A 764 7.26 37.00 0.47
CA PRO A 764 8.05 36.08 1.28
C PRO A 764 8.69 34.93 0.47
N ILE A 765 7.93 34.33 -0.45
CA ILE A 765 8.41 33.24 -1.32
C ILE A 765 9.61 33.71 -2.15
N LEU A 766 9.51 34.91 -2.74
CA LEU A 766 10.60 35.51 -3.51
C LEU A 766 11.85 35.73 -2.67
N TYR A 767 11.72 36.27 -1.46
CA TYR A 767 12.87 36.46 -0.58
C TYR A 767 13.47 35.14 -0.10
N ILE A 768 12.67 34.10 0.10
CA ILE A 768 13.16 32.74 0.43
C ILE A 768 13.96 32.14 -0.73
N MET A 769 13.52 32.34 -1.97
CA MET A 769 14.26 31.92 -3.16
C MET A 769 15.58 32.69 -3.30
N GLU A 770 15.54 34.02 -3.12
CA GLU A 770 16.73 34.88 -3.15
C GLU A 770 17.72 34.55 -2.03
N LEU A 771 17.24 34.16 -0.84
CA LEU A 771 18.09 33.72 0.26
C LEU A 771 18.88 32.45 -0.10
N SER A 772 18.31 31.55 -0.91
CA SER A 772 19.04 30.39 -1.43
C SER A 772 20.22 30.84 -2.30
N GLN A 773 19.98 31.75 -3.24
CA GLN A 773 21.02 32.31 -4.11
C GLN A 773 22.10 33.04 -3.29
N ALA A 774 21.68 33.82 -2.29
CA ALA A 774 22.53 34.57 -1.38
C ALA A 774 23.48 33.66 -0.57
N ILE A 775 22.96 32.54 -0.02
CA ILE A 775 23.75 31.56 0.73
C ILE A 775 24.76 30.85 -0.18
N VAL A 776 24.36 30.45 -1.38
CA VAL A 776 25.22 29.71 -2.31
C VAL A 776 26.34 30.59 -2.88
N GLN A 777 26.04 31.84 -3.25
CA GLN A 777 27.02 32.78 -3.82
C GLN A 777 27.76 33.63 -2.78
N ALA A 778 27.35 33.57 -1.51
CA ALA A 778 27.85 34.39 -0.42
C ALA A 778 27.75 35.90 -0.73
N ILE A 779 26.53 36.35 -1.05
CA ILE A 779 26.18 37.74 -1.39
C ILE A 779 24.93 38.10 -0.59
N PRO A 780 24.83 39.28 0.04
CA PRO A 780 23.60 39.69 0.72
C PRO A 780 22.47 39.89 -0.29
N SER A 781 21.20 39.72 0.10
CA SER A 781 20.06 39.80 -0.83
C SER A 781 19.94 41.13 -1.59
N ASN A 782 20.45 42.24 -1.03
CA ASN A 782 20.49 43.55 -1.70
C ASN A 782 21.83 43.82 -2.43
N GLY A 783 22.66 42.80 -2.64
CA GLY A 783 23.98 42.91 -3.27
C GLY A 783 23.93 42.93 -4.79
N SER A 784 24.93 43.56 -5.42
CA SER A 784 25.08 43.52 -6.88
C SER A 784 25.37 42.10 -7.37
N SER A 785 24.71 41.71 -8.47
CA SER A 785 24.91 40.41 -9.13
C SER A 785 26.37 40.17 -9.57
N LEU A 786 27.11 41.25 -9.88
CA LEU A 786 28.50 41.20 -10.32
C LEU A 786 29.46 40.59 -9.28
N LEU A 787 29.06 40.57 -7.99
CA LEU A 787 29.85 39.96 -6.92
C LEU A 787 29.97 38.43 -7.04
N GLN A 788 29.19 37.79 -7.92
CA GLN A 788 29.30 36.36 -8.24
C GLN A 788 30.57 36.04 -9.05
N LEU A 789 31.09 37.04 -9.75
CA LEU A 789 32.29 36.90 -10.56
C LEU A 789 33.54 36.85 -9.67
N PRO A 790 34.55 36.05 -10.03
CA PRO A 790 35.81 35.99 -9.30
C PRO A 790 36.52 37.35 -9.34
N TYR A 791 37.32 37.67 -8.33
CA TYR A 791 38.10 38.91 -8.20
C TYR A 791 37.31 40.24 -8.09
N ILE A 792 35.99 40.25 -8.36
CA ILE A 792 35.17 41.46 -8.20
C ILE A 792 34.87 41.71 -6.71
N SER A 793 35.32 42.85 -6.22
CA SER A 793 35.07 43.33 -4.85
C SER A 793 33.83 44.21 -4.77
N ARG A 794 33.38 44.52 -3.54
CA ARG A 794 32.27 45.47 -3.33
C ARG A 794 32.58 46.89 -3.78
N LYS A 795 33.85 47.30 -3.76
CA LYS A 795 34.27 48.65 -4.18
C LYS A 795 34.19 48.75 -5.70
N THR A 796 34.80 47.80 -6.39
CA THR A 796 34.82 47.75 -7.86
C THR A 796 33.41 47.56 -8.43
N ALA A 797 32.56 46.75 -7.82
CA ALA A 797 31.17 46.62 -8.24
C ALA A 797 30.38 47.94 -8.13
N LYS A 798 30.66 48.77 -7.10
CA LYS A 798 30.04 50.11 -6.97
C LYS A 798 30.56 51.07 -8.01
N GLU A 799 31.88 51.10 -8.25
CA GLU A 799 32.50 51.94 -9.28
C GLU A 799 31.94 51.62 -10.69
N ILE A 800 31.72 50.34 -10.99
CA ILE A 800 31.09 49.92 -12.26
C ILE A 800 29.67 50.45 -12.36
N ILE A 801 28.88 50.33 -11.30
CA ILE A 801 27.49 50.82 -11.27
C ILE A 801 27.43 52.34 -11.38
N GLU A 802 28.31 53.07 -10.69
CA GLU A 802 28.40 54.53 -10.75
C GLU A 802 28.78 55.03 -12.15
N LYS A 803 29.69 54.33 -12.85
CA LYS A 803 30.08 54.66 -14.23
C LYS A 803 28.98 54.35 -15.26
N ILE A 804 28.13 53.36 -15.01
CA ILE A 804 27.05 52.95 -15.92
C ILE A 804 25.73 53.69 -15.63
N GLY A 805 25.54 54.15 -14.39
CA GLY A 805 24.37 54.93 -13.96
C GLY A 805 23.17 54.11 -13.49
N HIS A 806 23.20 52.77 -13.64
CA HIS A 806 22.17 51.87 -13.10
C HIS A 806 22.77 50.52 -12.68
N PRO A 807 22.10 49.74 -11.80
CA PRO A 807 22.52 48.37 -11.49
C PRO A 807 22.53 47.50 -12.73
N VAL A 808 23.58 46.68 -12.89
CA VAL A 808 23.80 45.84 -14.08
C VAL A 808 23.82 44.37 -13.66
N THR A 809 23.13 43.52 -14.43
CA THR A 809 23.22 42.05 -14.27
C THR A 809 24.49 41.50 -14.92
N VAL A 810 24.91 40.28 -14.59
CA VAL A 810 26.09 39.67 -15.26
C VAL A 810 25.86 39.52 -16.77
N GLN A 811 24.62 39.29 -17.20
CA GLN A 811 24.23 39.19 -18.61
C GLN A 811 24.34 40.54 -19.31
N GLN A 812 23.75 41.59 -18.72
CA GLN A 812 23.85 42.95 -19.25
C GLN A 812 25.31 43.42 -19.29
N PHE A 813 26.13 42.98 -18.33
CA PHE A 813 27.56 43.26 -18.34
C PHE A 813 28.27 42.55 -19.50
N LEU A 814 27.85 41.34 -19.90
CA LEU A 814 28.41 40.63 -21.04
C LEU A 814 28.00 41.23 -22.39
N GLU A 815 26.82 41.84 -22.49
CA GLU A 815 26.31 42.50 -23.70
C GLU A 815 27.04 43.81 -24.04
N ILE A 816 27.70 44.43 -23.05
CA ILE A 816 28.52 45.64 -23.28
C ILE A 816 29.68 45.28 -24.24
N PRO A 817 29.98 46.11 -25.27
CA PRO A 817 31.10 45.88 -26.17
C PRO A 817 32.43 45.68 -25.43
N GLU A 818 33.28 44.79 -25.92
CA GLU A 818 34.52 44.38 -25.26
C GLU A 818 35.43 45.55 -24.88
N GLU A 819 35.57 46.54 -25.77
CA GLU A 819 36.34 47.76 -25.54
C GLU A 819 35.88 48.51 -24.29
N LYS A 820 34.56 48.68 -24.14
CA LYS A 820 33.96 49.35 -22.97
C LYS A 820 34.09 48.49 -21.71
N ARG A 821 33.96 47.17 -21.81
CA ARG A 821 34.17 46.25 -20.67
C ARG A 821 35.61 46.31 -20.16
N ARG A 822 36.59 46.40 -21.06
CA ARG A 822 38.01 46.55 -20.72
C ARG A 822 38.30 47.87 -19.99
N VAL A 823 37.69 48.97 -20.43
CA VAL A 823 37.78 50.27 -19.74
C VAL A 823 37.17 50.22 -18.33
N LEU A 824 36.05 49.52 -18.16
CA LEU A 824 35.40 49.35 -16.85
C LEU A 824 36.23 48.49 -15.88
N LEU A 825 37.04 47.56 -16.40
CA LEU A 825 37.91 46.65 -15.62
C LEU A 825 39.41 46.97 -15.78
N SER A 826 39.76 48.24 -16.02
CA SER A 826 41.14 48.65 -16.29
C SER A 826 42.15 48.34 -15.18
N SER A 827 41.68 48.09 -13.95
CA SER A 827 42.51 47.75 -12.79
C SER A 827 42.93 46.28 -12.71
N TYR A 828 42.44 45.42 -13.60
CA TYR A 828 42.68 43.97 -13.57
C TYR A 828 43.67 43.54 -14.65
N SER A 829 44.45 42.50 -14.36
CA SER A 829 45.37 41.88 -15.34
C SER A 829 44.62 41.14 -16.45
N ASP A 830 45.29 40.88 -17.58
CA ASP A 830 44.69 40.13 -18.69
C ASP A 830 44.26 38.71 -18.31
N GLU A 831 45.02 38.06 -17.43
CA GLU A 831 44.68 36.74 -16.90
C GLU A 831 43.41 36.79 -16.05
N GLU A 832 43.29 37.76 -15.14
CA GLU A 832 42.11 37.96 -14.29
C GLU A 832 40.88 38.32 -15.12
N TYR A 833 41.02 39.20 -16.10
CA TYR A 833 39.95 39.56 -17.02
C TYR A 833 39.44 38.33 -17.79
N SER A 834 40.36 37.53 -18.36
CA SER A 834 39.99 36.33 -19.10
C SER A 834 39.21 35.33 -18.23
N LEU A 835 39.57 35.21 -16.94
CA LEU A 835 38.91 34.32 -16.00
C LEU A 835 37.52 34.84 -15.61
N ILE A 836 37.38 36.16 -15.40
CA ILE A 836 36.09 36.82 -15.14
C ILE A 836 35.12 36.54 -16.30
N ILE A 837 35.55 36.76 -17.54
CA ILE A 837 34.72 36.55 -18.72
C ILE A 837 34.40 35.06 -18.93
N ASN A 838 35.37 34.16 -18.74
CA ASN A 838 35.16 32.72 -18.84
C ASN A 838 34.11 32.23 -17.82
N VAL A 839 34.17 32.68 -16.56
CA VAL A 839 33.15 32.32 -15.56
C VAL A 839 31.80 32.95 -15.89
N ALA A 840 31.76 34.22 -16.31
CA ALA A 840 30.52 34.89 -16.68
C ALA A 840 29.80 34.18 -17.84
N SER A 841 30.54 33.77 -18.88
CA SER A 841 30.00 33.08 -20.06
C SER A 841 29.39 31.71 -19.76
N LYS A 842 29.82 31.06 -18.67
CA LYS A 842 29.38 29.72 -18.23
C LYS A 842 28.17 29.75 -17.30
N ILE A 843 27.62 30.92 -16.97
CA ILE A 843 26.42 31.01 -16.15
C ILE A 843 25.21 30.60 -17.01
N PRO A 844 24.48 29.52 -16.64
CA PRO A 844 23.34 29.04 -17.40
C PRO A 844 22.12 29.94 -17.23
N ILE A 845 21.42 30.21 -18.34
CA ILE A 845 20.16 30.96 -18.38
C ILE A 845 19.05 30.02 -18.85
N LEU A 846 17.96 29.96 -18.07
CA LEU A 846 16.75 29.26 -18.48
C LEU A 846 15.92 30.19 -19.37
N ASN A 847 15.83 29.88 -20.65
CA ASN A 847 15.01 30.62 -21.60
C ASN A 847 13.69 29.90 -21.83
N ILE A 848 12.57 30.60 -21.62
CA ILE A 848 11.22 30.11 -21.95
C ILE A 848 10.89 30.54 -23.37
N VAL A 849 10.86 29.58 -24.27
CA VAL A 849 10.57 29.78 -25.71
C VAL A 849 9.09 30.04 -25.90
N ASP A 850 8.26 29.10 -25.45
CA ASP A 850 6.80 29.16 -25.57
C ASP A 850 6.15 28.79 -24.23
N ALA A 851 4.97 29.37 -23.97
CA ALA A 851 4.17 29.06 -22.80
C ALA A 851 2.69 29.34 -23.10
N SER A 852 1.86 28.34 -22.92
CA SER A 852 0.43 28.36 -23.23
C SER A 852 -0.38 27.57 -22.21
N PHE A 853 -1.66 27.88 -22.13
CA PHE A 853 -2.64 27.17 -21.32
C PHE A 853 -3.53 26.35 -22.27
N LYS A 854 -3.67 25.05 -22.00
CA LYS A 854 -4.37 24.10 -22.88
C LYS A 854 -5.30 23.20 -22.09
N VAL A 855 -6.48 22.91 -22.63
CA VAL A 855 -7.41 21.91 -22.09
C VAL A 855 -7.34 20.68 -22.98
N PRO A 856 -7.11 19.46 -22.46
CA PRO A 856 -7.10 18.25 -23.26
C PRO A 856 -8.44 18.08 -23.99
N GLY A 857 -8.40 17.96 -25.31
CA GLY A 857 -9.59 17.74 -26.15
C GLY A 857 -10.46 18.97 -26.44
N ASN A 858 -10.13 20.17 -25.93
CA ASN A 858 -10.87 21.40 -26.20
C ASN A 858 -9.92 22.58 -26.54
N ASP A 859 -10.26 23.36 -27.56
CA ASP A 859 -9.47 24.53 -27.99
C ASP A 859 -9.66 25.77 -27.09
N PHE A 860 -10.65 25.75 -26.19
CA PHE A 860 -10.96 26.85 -25.28
C PHE A 860 -10.94 26.39 -23.82
N ILE A 861 -10.68 27.33 -22.90
CA ILE A 861 -10.63 27.08 -21.47
C ILE A 861 -12.02 27.37 -20.88
N SER A 862 -12.74 26.33 -20.48
CA SER A 862 -14.02 26.48 -19.79
C SER A 862 -13.81 26.74 -18.28
N PRO A 863 -14.75 27.45 -17.62
CA PRO A 863 -14.68 27.66 -16.16
C PRO A 863 -14.61 26.32 -15.42
N GLU A 864 -13.88 26.28 -14.31
CA GLU A 864 -13.68 25.10 -13.44
C GLU A 864 -13.04 23.86 -14.09
N SER A 865 -12.63 23.95 -15.36
CA SER A 865 -11.93 22.85 -16.04
C SER A 865 -10.50 22.65 -15.54
N ILE A 866 -9.98 21.44 -15.74
CA ILE A 866 -8.57 21.15 -15.48
C ILE A 866 -7.75 21.62 -16.69
N VAL A 867 -7.00 22.70 -16.49
CA VAL A 867 -6.13 23.30 -17.51
C VAL A 867 -4.70 22.85 -17.32
N GLN A 868 -4.03 22.52 -18.41
CA GLN A 868 -2.59 22.27 -18.44
C GLN A 868 -1.85 23.55 -18.81
N PHE A 869 -1.01 24.03 -17.88
CA PHE A 869 0.03 24.99 -18.17
C PHE A 869 1.21 24.27 -18.84
N VAL A 870 1.42 24.52 -20.12
CA VAL A 870 2.48 23.94 -20.95
C VAL A 870 3.51 25.01 -21.24
N PHE A 871 4.76 24.79 -20.86
CA PHE A 871 5.86 25.69 -21.21
C PHE A 871 7.06 24.92 -21.77
N LYS A 872 7.68 25.50 -22.80
CA LYS A 872 8.84 24.97 -23.51
C LYS A 872 10.06 25.78 -23.11
N ALA A 873 11.04 25.12 -22.50
CA ALA A 873 12.24 25.77 -21.98
C ALA A 873 13.54 25.11 -22.46
N ARG A 874 14.60 25.91 -22.58
CA ARG A 874 15.97 25.45 -22.87
C ARG A 874 16.99 26.19 -22.04
N CYS A 875 18.17 25.59 -21.85
CA CYS A 875 19.29 26.21 -21.15
C CYS A 875 20.29 26.82 -22.14
N ILE A 876 20.59 28.11 -21.99
CA ILE A 876 21.49 28.87 -22.85
C ILE A 876 22.71 29.34 -22.06
N PHE A 877 23.87 29.40 -22.72
CA PHE A 877 25.11 30.00 -22.22
C PHE A 877 25.50 31.13 -23.17
N LEU A 878 25.73 32.34 -22.65
CA LEU A 878 25.96 33.55 -23.47
C LEU A 878 27.30 33.54 -24.25
N GLY A 879 28.16 32.54 -24.05
CA GLY A 879 29.44 32.40 -24.76
C GLY A 879 29.57 31.17 -25.66
N GLU A 880 28.47 30.44 -25.93
CA GLU A 880 28.46 29.27 -26.80
C GLU A 880 27.40 29.42 -27.89
N ASP A 881 27.63 28.82 -29.07
CA ASP A 881 26.65 28.84 -30.15
C ASP A 881 25.33 28.18 -29.71
N VAL A 882 24.24 28.93 -29.87
CA VAL A 882 22.89 28.50 -29.50
C VAL A 882 22.21 27.89 -30.73
N PRO A 883 21.72 26.64 -30.67
CA PRO A 883 20.97 26.05 -31.77
C PRO A 883 19.75 26.90 -32.15
N GLU A 884 19.48 27.07 -33.44
CA GLU A 884 18.26 27.73 -33.93
C GLU A 884 17.01 26.93 -33.55
N ILE A 885 15.89 27.63 -33.33
CA ILE A 885 14.61 27.02 -32.96
C ILE A 885 13.92 26.55 -34.23
N THR A 886 13.68 25.24 -34.36
CA THR A 886 12.95 24.68 -35.50
C THR A 886 11.44 24.63 -35.23
N LYS A 887 10.61 24.62 -36.28
CA LYS A 887 9.14 24.51 -36.12
C LYS A 887 8.72 23.22 -35.39
N SER A 888 9.44 22.13 -35.60
CA SER A 888 9.24 20.87 -34.86
C SER A 888 9.51 20.98 -33.36
N ASP A 889 10.34 21.93 -32.90
CA ASP A 889 10.53 22.16 -31.45
C ASP A 889 9.33 22.89 -30.81
N LEU A 890 8.51 23.56 -31.63
CA LEU A 890 7.33 24.33 -31.22
C LEU A 890 6.02 23.57 -31.42
N GLU A 891 6.00 22.53 -32.24
CA GLU A 891 4.88 21.60 -32.36
C GLU A 891 4.75 20.77 -31.07
N ASP A 892 3.51 20.48 -30.68
CA ASP A 892 3.26 19.55 -29.58
C ASP A 892 3.16 18.14 -30.14
N GLU A 893 3.75 17.18 -29.43
CA GLU A 893 3.42 15.76 -29.66
C GLU A 893 1.89 15.61 -29.54
N THR A 894 1.25 15.11 -30.60
CA THR A 894 -0.20 15.00 -30.75
C THR A 894 -0.85 14.22 -29.59
N ASP A 895 -2.12 14.49 -29.28
CA ASP A 895 -2.83 13.87 -28.14
C ASP A 895 -2.86 12.33 -28.14
N ASP A 896 -2.67 11.69 -29.31
CA ASP A 896 -2.49 10.23 -29.42
C ASP A 896 -1.21 9.71 -28.73
N ASP A 897 -0.19 10.55 -28.54
CA ASP A 897 1.02 10.20 -27.77
C ASP A 897 0.83 10.41 -26.26
N ASN A 898 -0.18 11.16 -25.81
CA ASN A 898 -0.43 11.40 -24.38
C ASN A 898 -0.97 10.15 -23.66
N THR A 899 -1.72 9.29 -24.35
CA THR A 899 -2.06 7.95 -23.84
C THR A 899 -0.83 7.03 -23.78
N GLU A 900 0.12 7.19 -24.70
CA GLU A 900 1.39 6.45 -24.69
C GLU A 900 2.39 6.98 -23.64
N PHE A 901 2.36 8.28 -23.32
CA PHE A 901 3.25 8.93 -22.34
C PHE A 901 2.96 8.50 -20.89
N LEU A 902 1.69 8.21 -20.56
CA LEU A 902 1.32 7.60 -19.27
C LEU A 902 1.86 6.16 -19.13
N SER A 903 2.13 5.47 -20.25
CA SER A 903 2.58 4.08 -20.28
C SER A 903 4.12 3.92 -20.22
N LYS A 904 4.89 4.91 -20.69
CA LYS A 904 6.36 4.82 -20.83
C LYS A 904 7.14 5.65 -19.79
N ARG A 905 7.02 5.31 -18.50
CA ARG A 905 8.01 5.73 -17.48
C ARG A 905 9.34 4.95 -17.51
N LYS A 906 9.60 4.18 -18.57
CA LYS A 906 10.89 3.48 -18.80
C LYS A 906 11.47 3.76 -20.20
N LYS A 907 12.27 4.84 -20.25
CA LYS A 907 13.53 5.00 -21.00
C LYS A 907 13.53 4.63 -22.49
N LYS A 908 13.36 5.63 -23.37
CA LYS A 908 14.47 5.94 -24.27
C LYS A 908 15.65 6.35 -23.39
N LYS A 909 16.77 5.63 -23.48
CA LYS A 909 18.05 6.06 -22.91
C LYS A 909 18.56 7.24 -23.76
N ASP A 910 17.85 8.36 -23.72
CA ASP A 910 18.52 9.62 -24.01
C ASP A 910 19.34 9.92 -22.77
N GLU A 911 20.67 9.89 -22.92
CA GLU A 911 21.60 10.34 -21.90
C GLU A 911 21.15 11.70 -21.42
N LYS A 912 20.53 11.78 -20.24
CA LYS A 912 20.10 13.05 -19.66
C LYS A 912 21.33 13.96 -19.62
N PRO A 913 21.43 15.02 -20.43
CA PRO A 913 22.60 15.86 -20.43
C PRO A 913 22.64 16.57 -19.08
N VAL A 914 23.71 16.33 -18.33
CA VAL A 914 23.86 16.83 -16.96
C VAL A 914 24.43 18.24 -17.03
N ILE A 915 23.69 19.21 -16.50
CA ILE A 915 24.18 20.58 -16.33
C ILE A 915 25.44 20.55 -15.45
N PRO A 916 26.50 21.28 -15.82
CA PRO A 916 27.72 21.33 -15.01
C PRO A 916 27.43 21.86 -13.60
N TYR A 917 28.30 21.51 -12.66
CA TYR A 917 28.23 22.06 -11.30
C TYR A 917 28.40 23.59 -11.34
N ALA A 918 27.64 24.28 -10.49
CA ALA A 918 27.70 25.72 -10.42
C ALA A 918 29.06 26.21 -9.88
N HIS A 919 29.44 27.42 -10.27
CA HIS A 919 30.60 28.11 -9.71
C HIS A 919 30.24 28.68 -8.33
N THR A 920 30.60 27.97 -7.26
CA THR A 920 30.24 28.30 -5.87
C THR A 920 31.47 28.26 -4.95
N PRO A 921 32.42 29.20 -5.06
CA PRO A 921 33.70 29.13 -4.33
C PRO A 921 33.55 29.23 -2.80
N PHE A 922 32.49 29.87 -2.31
CA PHE A 922 32.28 30.09 -0.87
C PHE A 922 31.37 29.04 -0.22
N TYR A 923 30.64 28.23 -1.00
CA TYR A 923 29.74 27.20 -0.47
C TYR A 923 30.49 25.87 -0.28
N PRO A 924 30.28 25.13 0.83
CA PRO A 924 31.10 23.96 1.16
C PRO A 924 30.77 22.67 0.39
N LYS A 925 29.61 22.58 -0.26
CA LYS A 925 29.21 21.41 -1.07
C LYS A 925 29.20 21.78 -2.54
N LYS A 926 29.50 20.82 -3.42
CA LYS A 926 29.30 21.00 -4.86
C LYS A 926 27.80 21.07 -5.13
N HIS A 927 27.33 22.21 -5.65
CA HIS A 927 25.92 22.46 -5.87
C HIS A 927 25.59 22.39 -7.36
N ARG A 928 24.44 21.80 -7.70
CA ARG A 928 23.94 21.77 -9.08
C ARG A 928 22.83 22.82 -9.19
N PRO A 929 22.89 23.69 -10.21
CA PRO A 929 21.90 24.73 -10.36
C PRO A 929 20.53 24.12 -10.63
N LYS A 930 19.52 24.74 -10.03
CA LYS A 930 18.11 24.41 -10.15
C LYS A 930 17.35 25.70 -10.47
N TRP A 931 16.27 25.57 -11.22
CA TRP A 931 15.35 26.68 -11.49
C TRP A 931 13.97 26.34 -10.95
N TRP A 932 13.33 27.36 -10.39
CA TRP A 932 11.94 27.37 -10.01
C TRP A 932 11.15 28.12 -11.07
N VAL A 933 10.16 27.45 -11.67
CA VAL A 933 9.20 28.05 -12.59
C VAL A 933 7.83 27.99 -11.94
N PHE A 934 7.21 29.14 -11.73
CA PHE A 934 5.88 29.26 -11.11
C PHE A 934 5.08 30.35 -11.80
N VAL A 935 3.77 30.34 -11.56
CA VAL A 935 2.83 31.32 -12.11
C VAL A 935 2.18 32.07 -10.97
N VAL A 936 2.18 33.40 -11.08
CA VAL A 936 1.68 34.31 -10.05
C VAL A 936 0.58 35.18 -10.60
N ASP A 937 -0.36 35.53 -9.73
CA ASP A 937 -1.32 36.60 -9.96
C ASP A 937 -0.79 37.88 -9.33
N ILE A 938 -0.43 38.84 -10.19
CA ILE A 938 0.11 40.14 -9.76
C ILE A 938 -0.97 40.95 -9.04
N LYS A 939 -2.25 40.80 -9.40
CA LYS A 939 -3.33 41.61 -8.82
C LYS A 939 -3.55 41.30 -7.35
N HIS A 940 -3.38 40.04 -6.97
CA HIS A 940 -3.62 39.55 -5.61
C HIS A 940 -2.33 39.27 -4.82
N ASP A 941 -1.15 39.45 -5.42
CA ASP A 941 0.17 39.12 -4.84
C ASP A 941 0.25 37.66 -4.33
N ARG A 942 -0.38 36.72 -5.06
CA ARG A 942 -0.43 35.30 -4.71
C ARG A 942 0.14 34.40 -5.80
N VAL A 943 0.69 33.27 -5.35
CA VAL A 943 1.14 32.20 -6.26
C VAL A 943 -0.06 31.33 -6.64
N VAL A 944 -0.30 31.18 -7.94
CA VAL A 944 -1.39 30.35 -8.49
C VAL A 944 -0.89 28.93 -8.76
N ILE A 945 0.24 28.80 -9.46
CA ILE A 945 0.88 27.51 -9.73
C ILE A 945 2.15 27.42 -8.90
N PRO A 946 2.31 26.40 -8.03
CA PRO A 946 3.47 26.27 -7.17
C PRO A 946 4.77 26.04 -7.97
N PRO A 947 5.95 26.38 -7.40
CA PRO A 947 7.23 26.33 -8.10
C PRO A 947 7.66 24.93 -8.50
N ILE A 948 7.79 24.76 -9.82
CA ILE A 948 8.28 23.55 -10.46
C ILE A 948 9.80 23.61 -10.50
N SER A 949 10.40 22.51 -10.06
CA SER A 949 11.82 22.37 -9.77
C SER A 949 12.54 21.71 -10.95
N ILE A 950 13.20 22.49 -11.80
CA ILE A 950 13.95 22.00 -12.97
C ILE A 950 15.42 21.81 -12.59
N THR A 951 15.93 20.58 -12.70
CA THR A 951 17.32 20.21 -12.32
C THR A 951 18.14 19.61 -13.46
N SER A 952 17.49 19.16 -14.55
CA SER A 952 18.15 18.58 -15.71
C SER A 952 17.51 19.12 -16.97
N ILE A 953 18.18 20.06 -17.63
CA ILE A 953 17.76 20.68 -18.88
C ILE A 953 18.96 20.84 -19.81
N SER A 954 18.72 20.63 -21.10
CA SER A 954 19.74 20.68 -22.15
C SER A 954 19.70 22.01 -22.92
N LYS A 955 20.57 22.16 -23.91
CA LYS A 955 20.49 23.22 -24.92
C LYS A 955 19.28 23.08 -25.87
N ARG A 956 18.78 21.85 -26.07
CA ARG A 956 17.54 21.59 -26.84
C ARG A 956 16.31 21.99 -26.02
N VAL A 957 15.23 22.30 -26.72
CA VAL A 957 13.93 22.65 -26.13
C VAL A 957 13.32 21.42 -25.45
N HIS A 958 12.85 21.59 -24.22
CA HIS A 958 12.11 20.58 -23.45
C HIS A 958 10.74 21.14 -23.07
N THR A 959 9.71 20.31 -23.22
CA THR A 959 8.34 20.64 -22.85
C THR A 959 8.04 20.21 -21.41
N PHE A 960 7.48 21.11 -20.63
CA PHE A 960 7.02 20.86 -19.26
C PHE A 960 5.52 21.14 -19.20
N ARG A 961 4.78 20.28 -18.49
CA ARG A 961 3.31 20.36 -18.36
C ARG A 961 2.92 20.28 -16.89
N VAL A 962 2.03 21.16 -16.43
CA VAL A 962 1.45 21.14 -15.08
C VAL A 962 -0.04 21.43 -15.14
N SER A 963 -0.85 20.58 -14.50
CA SER A 963 -2.29 20.73 -14.42
C SER A 963 -2.70 21.56 -13.20
N PHE A 964 -3.65 22.47 -13.38
CA PHE A 964 -4.34 23.19 -12.31
C PHE A 964 -5.80 23.46 -12.70
N GLN A 965 -6.64 23.83 -11.74
CA GLN A 965 -8.05 24.11 -11.98
C GLN A 965 -8.26 25.57 -12.41
N ALA A 966 -9.05 25.79 -13.46
CA ALA A 966 -9.45 27.12 -13.89
C ALA A 966 -10.39 27.79 -12.86
N PRO A 967 -10.31 29.12 -12.67
CA PRO A 967 -11.29 29.85 -11.88
C PRO A 967 -12.69 29.73 -12.48
N SER A 968 -13.71 29.91 -11.64
CA SER A 968 -15.13 29.93 -12.05
C SER A 968 -15.52 31.21 -12.78
N GLN A 969 -14.79 32.31 -12.56
CA GLN A 969 -15.06 33.60 -13.19
C GLN A 969 -14.68 33.59 -14.67
N ILE A 970 -15.64 34.01 -15.52
CA ILE A 970 -15.44 34.18 -16.96
C ILE A 970 -14.71 35.52 -17.19
N GLY A 971 -13.64 35.49 -17.99
CA GLY A 971 -12.88 36.70 -18.30
C GLY A 971 -11.42 36.43 -18.68
N ALA A 972 -10.75 37.50 -19.09
CA ALA A 972 -9.31 37.50 -19.32
C ALA A 972 -8.58 37.83 -18.02
N HIS A 973 -7.83 36.85 -17.51
CA HIS A 973 -6.92 36.99 -16.38
C HIS A 973 -5.50 37.15 -16.90
N THR A 974 -4.74 38.07 -16.32
CA THR A 974 -3.33 38.28 -16.68
C THR A 974 -2.45 37.66 -15.60
N PHE A 975 -1.82 36.53 -15.91
CA PHE A 975 -0.84 35.90 -15.04
C PHE A 975 0.58 36.27 -15.44
N GLN A 976 1.51 36.10 -14.51
CA GLN A 976 2.94 36.25 -14.79
C GLN A 976 3.68 34.97 -14.46
N ILE A 977 4.40 34.44 -15.45
CA ILE A 977 5.40 33.41 -15.20
C ILE A 977 6.62 34.09 -14.58
N GLN A 978 7.09 33.52 -13.48
CA GLN A 978 8.38 33.86 -12.89
C GLN A 978 9.31 32.65 -12.90
N VAL A 979 10.53 32.88 -13.37
CA VAL A 979 11.64 31.94 -13.29
C VAL A 979 12.68 32.51 -12.34
N LYS A 980 13.05 31.73 -11.33
CA LYS A 980 14.09 32.07 -10.36
C LYS A 980 15.11 30.93 -10.30
N SER A 981 16.40 31.24 -10.36
CA SER A 981 17.44 30.24 -10.08
C SER A 981 17.59 30.05 -8.57
N ASP A 982 18.01 28.86 -8.12
CA ASP A 982 18.40 28.65 -6.72
C ASP A 982 19.84 29.12 -6.42
N THR A 983 20.66 29.27 -7.46
CA THR A 983 22.12 29.42 -7.36
C THR A 983 22.61 30.78 -7.83
N TYR A 984 22.09 31.30 -8.94
CA TYR A 984 22.63 32.49 -9.59
C TYR A 984 21.68 33.68 -9.43
N ILE A 985 22.20 34.82 -8.97
CA ILE A 985 21.42 36.06 -8.79
C ILE A 985 21.34 36.82 -10.12
N GLY A 986 20.16 37.31 -10.49
CA GLY A 986 19.96 38.12 -11.70
C GLY A 986 19.80 37.31 -12.99
N THR A 987 19.57 35.99 -12.89
CA THR A 987 19.18 35.12 -14.02
C THR A 987 17.66 34.97 -14.14
N ASP A 988 16.92 35.88 -13.52
CA ASP A 988 15.47 35.77 -13.34
C ASP A 988 14.72 36.21 -14.60
N LEU A 989 13.66 35.49 -14.95
CA LEU A 989 12.79 35.82 -16.08
C LEU A 989 11.38 36.12 -15.57
N LYS A 990 10.78 37.20 -16.08
CA LYS A 990 9.37 37.54 -15.86
C LYS A 990 8.69 37.67 -17.21
N ARG A 991 7.61 36.92 -17.44
CA ARG A 991 6.84 36.96 -18.69
C ARG A 991 5.35 36.97 -18.36
N ASN A 992 4.63 38.01 -18.82
CA ASN A 992 3.19 38.07 -18.66
C ASN A 992 2.51 37.18 -19.70
N ILE A 993 1.46 36.48 -19.31
CA ILE A 993 0.65 35.61 -20.15
C ILE A 993 -0.82 35.86 -19.87
N GLU A 994 -1.60 35.90 -20.95
CA GLU A 994 -3.04 36.01 -20.88
C GLU A 994 -3.69 34.63 -20.72
N PHE A 995 -4.62 34.54 -19.78
CA PHE A 995 -5.41 33.36 -19.47
C PHE A 995 -6.89 33.72 -19.65
N LYS A 996 -7.51 33.25 -20.72
CA LYS A 996 -8.87 33.61 -21.08
C LYS A 996 -9.82 32.46 -20.82
N VAL A 997 -10.76 32.66 -19.91
CA VAL A 997 -11.85 31.72 -19.63
C VAL A 997 -13.06 32.09 -20.47
N GLU A 998 -13.57 31.14 -21.25
CA GLU A 998 -14.70 31.33 -22.16
C GLU A 998 -15.81 30.29 -21.91
N GLU A 999 -17.05 30.69 -22.15
CA GLU A 999 -18.22 29.82 -22.00
C GLU A 999 -18.45 29.01 -23.28
N GLY A 1000 -18.44 27.67 -23.18
CA GLY A 1000 -18.47 26.76 -24.34
C GLY A 1000 -19.75 26.79 -25.19
N VAL A 1001 -20.75 27.59 -24.83
CA VAL A 1001 -22.06 27.62 -25.49
C VAL A 1001 -22.06 28.53 -26.74
N LYS A 1002 -21.18 29.54 -26.83
CA LYS A 1002 -21.26 30.53 -27.93
C LYS A 1002 -20.67 30.10 -29.28
N LEU A 1003 -19.95 28.98 -29.36
CA LEU A 1003 -19.25 28.56 -30.60
C LEU A 1003 -19.84 27.36 -31.33
N LYS A 1004 -20.68 26.53 -30.70
CA LYS A 1004 -21.42 25.47 -31.43
C LYS A 1004 -22.41 26.03 -32.45
N ASN A 1005 -22.87 27.27 -32.28
CA ASN A 1005 -23.75 27.93 -33.24
C ASN A 1005 -23.00 28.65 -34.39
N LEU A 1006 -21.66 28.74 -34.35
CA LEU A 1006 -20.87 29.23 -35.48
C LEU A 1006 -20.19 28.13 -36.30
N SER A 1007 -20.06 26.91 -35.77
CA SER A 1007 -19.41 25.79 -36.47
C SER A 1007 -20.37 24.84 -37.21
N VAL A 1008 -21.70 24.99 -37.07
CA VAL A 1008 -22.69 24.13 -37.76
C VAL A 1008 -23.10 24.68 -39.14
N GLY A 1009 -22.61 25.86 -39.53
CA GLY A 1009 -22.98 26.52 -40.80
C GLY A 1009 -21.99 26.36 -41.97
N ALA A 1010 -20.90 25.60 -41.81
CA ALA A 1010 -19.79 25.61 -42.78
C ALA A 1010 -19.25 24.24 -43.18
N ASP A 1011 -20.10 23.21 -43.19
CA ASP A 1011 -19.79 21.93 -43.86
C ASP A 1011 -20.67 21.80 -45.11
N ASN A 1012 -20.33 22.56 -46.16
CA ASN A 1012 -20.71 22.27 -47.55
C ASN A 1012 -19.99 23.24 -48.51
N THR A 1013 -18.68 23.08 -48.69
CA THR A 1013 -18.02 23.28 -50.00
C THR A 1013 -16.58 22.81 -49.96
N ILE A 1014 -16.38 21.59 -50.47
CA ILE A 1014 -15.08 21.07 -50.90
C ILE A 1014 -14.66 21.84 -52.17
N HIS A 1015 -13.36 22.13 -52.30
CA HIS A 1015 -12.65 22.73 -53.44
C HIS A 1015 -12.75 24.26 -53.64
N LYS A 1016 -11.75 24.98 -53.10
CA LYS A 1016 -10.98 26.10 -53.72
C LYS A 1016 -10.59 27.14 -52.66
N LYS A 1017 -9.39 27.05 -52.06
CA LYS A 1017 -8.72 28.19 -51.42
C LYS A 1017 -7.19 28.11 -51.58
N GLU A 1018 -6.73 28.06 -52.83
CA GLU A 1018 -5.38 28.49 -53.23
C GLU A 1018 -5.38 29.84 -53.99
N ALA A 1019 -6.53 30.52 -54.11
CA ALA A 1019 -6.65 31.69 -54.99
C ALA A 1019 -7.11 32.99 -54.29
N LEU A 1020 -7.09 33.10 -52.96
CA LEU A 1020 -7.61 34.29 -52.26
C LEU A 1020 -6.67 34.86 -51.19
N ARG A 1021 -5.35 34.75 -51.42
CA ARG A 1021 -4.32 35.42 -50.60
C ARG A 1021 -3.83 36.75 -51.19
N ASP A 1022 -4.27 37.10 -52.38
CA ASP A 1022 -3.74 38.26 -53.14
C ASP A 1022 -4.65 39.49 -53.20
N GLN A 1023 -5.80 39.51 -52.50
CA GLN A 1023 -6.76 40.63 -52.61
C GLN A 1023 -7.09 41.40 -51.33
N ILE A 1024 -6.46 41.11 -50.19
CA ILE A 1024 -6.67 41.90 -48.95
C ILE A 1024 -5.34 42.54 -48.50
N LYS A 1025 -4.67 43.16 -49.47
CA LYS A 1025 -3.60 44.17 -49.29
C LYS A 1025 -3.97 45.43 -50.07
N SER A 1026 -5.15 45.99 -49.80
CA SER A 1026 -5.52 47.32 -50.25
C SER A 1026 -6.71 47.82 -49.44
N SER A 1027 -6.65 49.08 -49.01
CA SER A 1027 -7.62 49.86 -48.23
C SER A 1027 -7.59 49.63 -46.70
N SER A 1028 -6.69 50.24 -45.93
CA SER A 1028 -6.59 51.66 -45.52
C SER A 1028 -7.71 52.17 -44.62
N ASN A 1029 -7.33 52.49 -43.37
CA ASN A 1029 -7.68 53.69 -42.57
C ASN A 1029 -9.10 54.27 -42.68
N HIS A 1030 -9.82 54.33 -41.56
CA HIS A 1030 -10.39 55.57 -40.95
C HIS A 1030 -11.07 55.26 -39.60
N GLN A 1031 -10.62 55.90 -38.52
CA GLN A 1031 -11.30 56.95 -37.73
C GLN A 1031 -12.16 56.50 -36.53
N LYS A 1032 -11.62 56.89 -35.37
CA LYS A 1032 -12.19 57.38 -34.10
C LYS A 1032 -13.69 57.74 -33.97
N THR A 1033 -14.11 57.64 -32.69
CA THR A 1033 -15.21 58.33 -31.93
C THR A 1033 -16.64 57.87 -32.28
N ASP A 1034 -17.54 57.54 -31.34
CA ASP A 1034 -18.04 58.44 -30.30
C ASP A 1034 -18.81 57.75 -29.14
N LYS A 1035 -19.17 58.59 -28.16
CA LYS A 1035 -19.72 58.39 -26.82
C LYS A 1035 -21.18 57.89 -26.68
N ASN A 1036 -21.48 57.49 -25.43
CA ASN A 1036 -22.74 57.64 -24.66
C ASN A 1036 -23.98 56.81 -25.06
N THR A 1037 -24.53 56.02 -24.13
CA THR A 1037 -25.63 56.44 -23.23
C THR A 1037 -26.07 55.31 -22.28
N SER A 1038 -26.62 55.77 -21.17
CA SER A 1038 -27.15 55.10 -19.99
C SER A 1038 -28.43 54.28 -20.21
N ASN A 1039 -28.68 53.31 -19.32
CA ASN A 1039 -29.90 53.10 -18.51
C ASN A 1039 -29.79 51.72 -17.83
N SER A 1040 -29.57 51.65 -16.52
CA SER A 1040 -30.58 51.67 -15.45
C SER A 1040 -31.59 50.54 -15.56
N PHE A 1041 -31.46 49.52 -14.71
CA PHE A 1041 -32.56 49.00 -13.90
C PHE A 1041 -31.98 48.37 -12.62
N ALA A 1042 -32.51 48.85 -11.50
CA ALA A 1042 -32.33 48.33 -10.16
C ALA A 1042 -33.35 47.20 -9.94
N ASP A 1043 -32.97 46.25 -9.08
CA ASP A 1043 -33.72 45.79 -7.89
C ASP A 1043 -32.95 44.57 -7.36
N GLN A 1044 -32.18 44.71 -6.29
CA GLN A 1044 -32.54 44.76 -4.87
C GLN A 1044 -32.80 43.38 -4.24
N ASP A 1045 -32.03 43.20 -3.18
CA ASP A 1045 -32.25 42.41 -1.99
C ASP A 1045 -31.99 40.89 -2.04
N ASP A 1046 -31.44 40.25 -1.01
CA ASP A 1046 -30.47 40.59 0.04
C ASP A 1046 -30.36 39.30 0.89
N ILE A 1047 -29.34 39.24 1.74
CA ILE A 1047 -29.31 38.47 3.01
C ILE A 1047 -28.82 37.00 2.96
N ASN A 1048 -27.54 36.90 3.38
CA ASN A 1048 -26.97 36.08 4.46
C ASN A 1048 -26.66 34.60 4.19
N THR A 1049 -25.37 34.26 4.02
CA THR A 1049 -24.35 34.00 5.07
C THR A 1049 -24.68 32.80 5.96
N SER A 1050 -23.86 31.75 5.83
CA SER A 1050 -23.09 31.23 6.95
C SER A 1050 -22.03 30.27 6.46
N ASP A 1051 -20.79 30.65 6.77
CA ASP A 1051 -19.64 29.78 6.95
C ASP A 1051 -20.01 28.51 7.76
N ASP A 1052 -19.34 27.37 7.56
CA ASP A 1052 -18.11 27.07 8.30
C ASP A 1052 -17.70 25.59 8.20
N SER A 1053 -16.39 25.38 8.34
CA SER A 1053 -15.71 24.22 8.93
C SER A 1053 -15.62 22.87 8.18
N SER A 1054 -14.38 22.65 7.75
CA SER A 1054 -13.64 21.40 7.65
C SER A 1054 -13.83 20.43 8.84
N LEU A 1055 -13.98 19.13 8.55
CA LEU A 1055 -13.60 18.04 9.44
C LEU A 1055 -12.84 16.96 8.66
N GLU A 1056 -11.58 16.77 9.06
CA GLU A 1056 -10.77 15.59 8.80
C GLU A 1056 -11.22 14.48 9.76
N ASP A 1057 -11.52 13.28 9.25
CA ASP A 1057 -11.76 12.10 10.09
C ASP A 1057 -10.74 11.00 9.78
N ASP A 1058 -9.95 10.69 10.82
CA ASP A 1058 -9.03 9.56 10.93
C ASP A 1058 -9.82 8.24 11.06
N TYR A 1059 -9.57 7.28 10.17
CA TYR A 1059 -10.01 5.88 10.35
C TYR A 1059 -8.88 5.06 10.98
N GLU A 1060 -8.89 4.94 12.30
CA GLU A 1060 -8.17 3.89 13.02
C GLU A 1060 -8.84 2.53 12.81
N SER A 1061 -8.00 1.53 12.52
CA SER A 1061 -8.35 0.13 12.32
C SER A 1061 -8.81 -0.53 13.62
N ASN A 1062 -10.07 -1.01 13.65
CA ASN A 1062 -10.62 -1.82 14.72
C ASN A 1062 -10.10 -3.27 14.67
N THR A 1063 -9.32 -3.66 15.68
CA THR A 1063 -9.20 -5.06 16.13
C THR A 1063 -9.15 -5.14 17.66
N ALA A 1064 -9.94 -6.07 18.19
CA ALA A 1064 -9.91 -6.67 19.54
C ALA A 1064 -10.68 -5.95 20.69
N TYR A 1065 -11.88 -6.48 20.97
CA TYR A 1065 -12.45 -6.50 22.32
C TYR A 1065 -12.01 -7.81 23.00
N ASP A 1066 -11.18 -7.70 24.03
CA ASP A 1066 -10.94 -8.72 25.05
C ASP A 1066 -11.88 -8.41 26.24
N ASN A 1067 -12.79 -9.32 26.54
CA ASN A 1067 -13.51 -9.35 27.82
C ASN A 1067 -12.71 -10.22 28.79
N SER A 1068 -11.87 -9.59 29.62
CA SER A 1068 -11.37 -10.21 30.85
C SER A 1068 -12.24 -9.75 32.02
N THR A 1069 -13.08 -10.66 32.49
CA THR A 1069 -13.72 -10.63 33.81
C THR A 1069 -12.65 -10.60 34.90
N THR A 1070 -12.63 -9.53 35.70
CA THR A 1070 -11.99 -9.53 37.02
C THR A 1070 -13.08 -9.68 38.07
N ASP A 1071 -13.12 -10.88 38.67
CA ASP A 1071 -13.73 -11.12 39.97
C ASP A 1071 -12.99 -10.32 41.04
N SER A 1072 -13.75 -9.65 41.91
CA SER A 1072 -13.31 -9.28 43.25
C SER A 1072 -14.50 -9.31 44.20
N ASP A 1073 -14.50 -10.34 45.05
CA ASP A 1073 -14.95 -10.41 46.45
C ASP A 1073 -16.27 -9.74 46.90
N ALA A 1074 -17.22 -10.57 47.35
CA ALA A 1074 -17.90 -10.39 48.65
C ALA A 1074 -18.73 -11.64 49.05
N THR A 1075 -18.16 -12.44 49.95
CA THR A 1075 -18.80 -13.11 51.12
C THR A 1075 -20.26 -13.62 51.00
N SER A 1076 -20.43 -14.94 50.94
CA SER A 1076 -21.03 -15.81 51.99
C SER A 1076 -21.30 -17.21 51.46
#